data_AF-A0A395Y2R8-F1
#
_entry.id   AF-A0A395Y2R8-F1
#
_cell.length_a   1.000
_cell.length_b   1.000
_cell.length_c   1.000
_cell.angle_alpha   90.00
_cell.angle_beta   90.00
_cell.angle_gamma   90.00
#
_symmetry.space_group_name_H-M   'P 1'
#
loop_
_entity.id
_entity.type
_entity.pdbx_description
1 polymer ?
#
loop_
_entity_poly.entity_id
_entity_poly.type
_entity_poly.pdbx_seq_one_letter_code
_entity_poly.pdbx_strand_id
1 'polypeptide(L)'
;MPKTLLVFPPGWSPVGPYLALPVLKSYLQEVEQYKVDIVDLNVEFYDDLLSFRHVEECCKRYRESKDSFSSNVQLTIELIQKSALNVDEAKDIFRSKRYFNLKERQYAENIFRNALYIINHVSYGVKYTFNSIDLPYDYYSTPEIMKSLADTLHNPFISFYETAFLKRIQREKIEFIGISVSGCFQLISAVTLAKLIKEECPSVKHVSLGGNYITRLADDCMKEWHPFFEYIDSIMMYDGEEPLARLLEALDSGDDNLDCVPNLCHAKGGKIYKNHRIEQTFINDTVPDFDGFALSKYFMPELILPVYSSRQCFNHCAFCTIPGATGGCYRKMPISRVFEIMCRLNEKYGTRVFSFVDETFEGKRMEQLADEINASGKTFFWHGETRFSPTLSTEVFNKIYQSGCRQIQFGLESYNQRVLDLMKKNTRVDWIDRNIHDCLNAGIPVHLFFMIGFPTETKEEALNTLAYTENVLNYSKQVCGVPYSTRGFTNFGLVMGSDVWNHPDKYGVSVMPKSQYEDLRLEVDYVSGTGLTLNEAKSLSDEHHIDFYMQEVINGSDTIDLPQRLHISEVTWILDSIHAVRYKGHLTKVKRRLTSLNPADRIWLDSKTSVVLVEPFAYFYNSEYHHVYAVSQLVYLKLARLLEADCSISLILDQGDLELTRAIEELLHYGLLNTNIDADYVMHDNGFQLVKSSFVKEVGRSKEGLRVLLSCATHRMCAVNDFSFALLSLFEKPITKNEVCDILKKEGLSASEEQLNKLVDNCMKADILQLIR
;
A
#
# COMPACT_ATOMS: atom_id res chain seq x y z
N MET A 1 3.91 -39.43 12.08
CA MET A 1 3.63 -38.20 11.29
C MET A 1 4.51 -37.06 11.77
N PRO A 2 5.22 -36.38 10.85
CA PRO A 2 6.08 -35.26 11.19
C PRO A 2 5.26 -34.11 11.77
N LYS A 3 5.73 -33.51 12.85
CA LYS A 3 5.10 -32.31 13.38
C LYS A 3 5.28 -31.15 12.40
N THR A 4 4.17 -30.71 11.81
CA THR A 4 4.15 -29.85 10.61
C THR A 4 3.71 -28.43 10.97
N LEU A 5 4.47 -27.42 10.51
CA LEU A 5 4.12 -26.00 10.63
C LEU A 5 4.16 -25.33 9.25
N LEU A 6 3.10 -24.62 8.88
CA LEU A 6 3.10 -23.74 7.72
C LEU A 6 3.25 -22.29 8.14
N VAL A 7 4.08 -21.53 7.43
CA VAL A 7 4.50 -20.18 7.79
C VAL A 7 4.22 -19.21 6.65
N PHE A 8 3.59 -18.08 6.97
CA PHE A 8 3.52 -16.92 6.08
C PHE A 8 4.55 -15.87 6.57
N PRO A 9 5.62 -15.59 5.81
CA PRO A 9 6.70 -14.71 6.25
C PRO A 9 6.34 -13.21 6.10
N PRO A 10 7.02 -12.30 6.83
CA PRO A 10 6.91 -10.85 6.64
C PRO A 10 7.17 -10.36 5.21
N GLY A 11 6.56 -9.21 4.89
CA GLY A 11 6.63 -8.57 3.57
C GLY A 11 5.28 -8.48 2.86
N TRP A 12 4.18 -8.47 3.62
CA TRP A 12 2.81 -8.38 3.12
C TRP A 12 1.98 -7.38 3.94
N SER A 13 0.76 -7.05 3.50
CA SER A 13 -0.11 -6.15 4.25
C SER A 13 -0.60 -6.78 5.57
N PRO A 14 -0.54 -6.07 6.73
CA PRO A 14 -0.93 -6.60 8.05
C PRO A 14 -2.42 -6.39 8.38
N VAL A 15 -3.27 -6.23 7.37
CA VAL A 15 -4.67 -5.81 7.54
C VAL A 15 -5.66 -6.98 7.53
N GLY A 16 -5.26 -8.12 6.96
CA GLY A 16 -6.06 -9.33 6.93
C GLY A 16 -5.17 -10.56 6.76
N PRO A 17 -5.65 -11.74 7.18
CA PRO A 17 -4.88 -12.98 7.10
C PRO A 17 -4.72 -13.45 5.66
N TYR A 18 -3.61 -14.15 5.39
CA TYR A 18 -3.38 -14.81 4.10
C TYR A 18 -4.13 -16.15 4.01
N LEU A 19 -4.93 -16.36 2.95
CA LEU A 19 -5.88 -17.49 2.87
C LEU A 19 -5.23 -18.86 2.66
N ALA A 20 -4.08 -18.96 1.98
CA ALA A 20 -3.60 -20.26 1.51
C ALA A 20 -3.32 -21.24 2.66
N LEU A 21 -2.78 -20.77 3.79
CA LEU A 21 -2.43 -21.66 4.90
C LEU A 21 -3.67 -22.22 5.62
N PRO A 22 -4.69 -21.40 5.98
CA PRO A 22 -5.97 -21.91 6.49
C PRO A 22 -6.66 -22.94 5.57
N VAL A 23 -6.58 -22.74 4.25
CA VAL A 23 -7.14 -23.67 3.26
C VAL A 23 -6.37 -24.99 3.26
N LEU A 24 -5.03 -24.94 3.17
CA LEU A 24 -4.19 -26.14 3.24
C LEU A 24 -4.37 -26.88 4.57
N LYS A 25 -4.43 -26.15 5.69
CA LYS A 25 -4.63 -26.72 7.02
C LYS A 25 -5.95 -27.50 7.08
N SER A 26 -7.05 -26.86 6.70
CA SER A 26 -8.37 -27.51 6.73
C SER A 26 -8.44 -28.73 5.80
N TYR A 27 -7.86 -28.67 4.60
CA TYR A 27 -7.76 -29.83 3.71
C TYR A 27 -6.98 -30.98 4.37
N LEU A 28 -5.77 -30.69 4.84
CA LEU A 28 -4.88 -31.69 5.43
C LEU A 28 -5.50 -32.33 6.68
N GLN A 29 -6.26 -31.58 7.48
CA GLN A 29 -6.92 -32.08 8.68
C GLN A 29 -8.21 -32.84 8.41
N GLU A 30 -9.11 -32.29 7.58
CA GLU A 30 -10.46 -32.83 7.37
C GLU A 30 -10.48 -33.97 6.34
N VAL A 31 -9.63 -33.88 5.31
CA VAL A 31 -9.59 -34.84 4.20
C VAL A 31 -8.49 -35.88 4.42
N GLU A 32 -7.28 -35.41 4.68
CA GLU A 32 -6.08 -36.28 4.72
C GLU A 32 -5.69 -36.73 6.15
N GLN A 33 -6.38 -36.21 7.18
CA GLN A 33 -6.19 -36.55 8.60
C GLN A 33 -4.77 -36.25 9.17
N TYR A 34 -4.03 -35.35 8.53
CA TYR A 34 -2.75 -34.81 9.03
C TYR A 34 -2.97 -33.64 9.97
N LYS A 35 -2.23 -33.63 11.09
CA LYS A 35 -2.20 -32.47 12.00
C LYS A 35 -1.16 -31.47 11.52
N VAL A 36 -1.62 -30.25 11.25
CA VAL A 36 -0.79 -29.14 10.77
C VAL A 36 -1.11 -27.89 11.57
N ASP A 37 -0.08 -27.21 12.05
CA ASP A 37 -0.19 -25.89 12.65
C ASP A 37 0.14 -24.81 11.60
N ILE A 38 -0.39 -23.60 11.79
CA ILE A 38 -0.12 -22.45 10.92
C ILE A 38 0.30 -21.24 11.76
N VAL A 39 1.07 -20.34 11.15
CA VAL A 39 1.43 -19.05 11.74
C VAL A 39 1.59 -17.97 10.66
N ASP A 40 1.09 -16.78 10.95
CA ASP A 40 1.29 -15.58 10.13
C ASP A 40 2.32 -14.69 10.83
N LEU A 41 3.58 -14.79 10.38
CA LEU A 41 4.66 -13.99 10.94
C LEU A 41 4.67 -12.56 10.41
N ASN A 42 3.93 -12.27 9.33
CA ASN A 42 3.82 -10.93 8.81
C ASN A 42 3.10 -10.01 9.79
N VAL A 43 1.92 -10.41 10.29
CA VAL A 43 1.20 -9.59 11.27
C VAL A 43 1.93 -9.51 12.61
N GLU A 44 2.64 -10.57 13.01
CA GLU A 44 3.46 -10.55 14.23
C GLU A 44 4.67 -9.62 14.11
N PHE A 45 5.29 -9.53 12.93
CA PHE A 45 6.38 -8.59 12.65
C PHE A 45 5.92 -7.14 12.79
N TYR A 46 4.80 -6.77 12.17
CA TYR A 46 4.27 -5.41 12.28
C TYR A 46 3.81 -5.06 13.71
N ASP A 47 3.27 -6.03 14.46
CA ASP A 47 2.87 -5.83 15.85
C ASP A 47 4.07 -5.56 16.78
N ASP A 48 5.21 -6.22 16.54
CA ASP A 48 6.47 -6.01 17.27
C ASP A 48 7.17 -4.71 16.86
N LEU A 49 7.26 -4.45 15.54
CA LEU A 49 7.81 -3.22 14.96
C LEU A 49 7.10 -1.98 15.52
N LEU A 50 5.77 -2.03 15.63
CA LEU A 50 4.93 -0.96 16.17
C LEU A 50 4.59 -1.20 17.66
N SER A 51 5.56 -1.57 18.47
CA SER A 51 5.41 -1.69 19.93
C SER A 51 6.07 -0.55 20.68
N PHE A 52 5.55 -0.19 21.88
CA PHE A 52 6.20 0.81 22.74
C PHE A 52 7.68 0.49 22.95
N ARG A 53 8.00 -0.79 23.22
CA ARG A 53 9.37 -1.25 23.45
C ARG A 53 10.28 -0.93 22.26
N HIS A 54 9.88 -1.31 21.05
CA HIS A 54 10.70 -1.11 19.85
C HIS A 54 10.84 0.38 19.53
N VAL A 55 9.74 1.13 19.58
CA VAL A 55 9.76 2.58 19.33
C VAL A 55 10.62 3.32 20.36
N GLU A 56 10.55 2.95 21.64
CA GLU A 56 11.40 3.55 22.68
C GLU A 56 12.90 3.29 22.43
N GLU A 57 13.25 2.08 21.99
CA GLU A 57 14.62 1.72 21.61
C GLU A 57 15.10 2.54 20.41
N CYS A 58 14.27 2.70 19.38
CA CYS A 58 14.56 3.57 18.25
C CYS A 58 14.72 5.04 18.68
N CYS A 59 13.88 5.56 19.58
CA CYS A 59 14.03 6.90 20.14
C CYS A 59 15.35 7.09 20.92
N LYS A 60 15.87 6.04 21.58
CA LYS A 60 17.19 6.09 22.25
C LYS A 60 18.31 6.17 21.22
N ARG A 61 18.30 5.27 20.23
CA ARG A 61 19.28 5.25 19.13
C ARG A 61 19.30 6.54 18.33
N TYR A 62 18.13 7.14 18.11
CA TYR A 62 18.02 8.44 17.45
C TYR A 62 18.76 9.53 18.25
N ARG A 63 18.56 9.59 19.57
CA ARG A 63 19.25 10.58 20.44
C ARG A 63 20.76 10.39 20.51
N GLU A 64 21.23 9.17 20.28
CA GLU A 64 22.65 8.82 20.24
C GLU A 64 23.30 9.11 18.87
N SER A 65 22.49 9.35 17.83
CA SER A 65 22.99 9.80 16.53
C SER A 65 23.72 11.13 16.70
N LYS A 66 24.87 11.29 16.02
CA LYS A 66 25.67 12.53 16.06
C LYS A 66 25.15 13.60 15.11
N ASP A 67 23.88 13.51 14.72
CA ASP A 67 23.29 14.40 13.75
C ASP A 67 23.24 15.81 14.35
N SER A 68 23.94 16.75 13.72
CA SER A 68 23.96 18.15 14.16
C SER A 68 22.76 18.86 13.55
N PHE A 69 21.67 18.88 14.30
CA PHE A 69 20.48 19.64 13.94
C PHE A 69 20.49 21.02 14.58
N SER A 70 19.82 21.98 13.93
CA SER A 70 19.48 23.24 14.59
C SER A 70 18.56 22.98 15.80
N SER A 71 18.58 23.86 16.81
CA SER A 71 17.76 23.74 18.03
C SER A 71 16.26 23.55 17.75
N ASN A 72 15.79 24.12 16.64
CA ASN A 72 14.45 24.02 16.09
C ASN A 72 14.04 22.60 15.69
N VAL A 73 14.93 21.98 14.92
CA VAL A 73 14.72 20.63 14.39
C VAL A 73 14.81 19.63 15.54
N GLN A 74 15.74 19.85 16.47
CA GLN A 74 15.86 19.06 17.70
C GLN A 74 14.56 19.03 18.52
N LEU A 75 13.93 20.19 18.75
CA LEU A 75 12.67 20.25 19.49
C LEU A 75 11.53 19.54 18.76
N THR A 76 11.44 19.70 17.44
CA THR A 76 10.42 19.03 16.62
C THR A 76 10.57 17.50 16.72
N ILE A 77 11.79 17.01 16.63
CA ILE A 77 12.12 15.59 16.81
C ILE A 77 11.70 15.10 18.20
N GLU A 78 11.98 15.87 19.26
CA GLU A 78 11.55 15.51 20.62
C GLU A 78 10.02 15.38 20.75
N LEU A 79 9.25 16.25 20.07
CA LEU A 79 7.80 16.17 20.03
C LEU A 79 7.30 14.94 19.26
N ILE A 80 7.92 14.63 18.11
CA ILE A 80 7.63 13.42 17.34
C ILE A 80 7.92 12.17 18.19
N GLN A 81 9.06 12.12 18.87
CA GLN A 81 9.42 11.01 19.76
C GLN A 81 8.39 10.83 20.87
N LYS A 82 7.96 11.91 21.53
CA LYS A 82 6.90 11.84 22.56
C LYS A 82 5.56 11.32 22.00
N SER A 83 5.19 11.75 20.79
CA SER A 83 3.98 11.26 20.13
C SER A 83 4.08 9.78 19.75
N ALA A 84 5.22 9.37 19.18
CA ALA A 84 5.45 8.00 18.73
C ALA A 84 5.35 6.96 19.86
N LEU A 85 5.67 7.34 21.11
CA LEU A 85 5.54 6.46 22.27
C LEU A 85 4.09 6.06 22.60
N ASN A 86 3.08 6.71 22.02
CA ASN A 86 1.67 6.29 22.17
C ASN A 86 1.25 5.18 21.19
N VAL A 87 2.22 4.49 20.54
CA VAL A 87 1.96 3.49 19.48
C VAL A 87 1.04 2.35 19.89
N ASP A 88 1.10 1.90 21.15
CA ASP A 88 0.22 0.82 21.61
C ASP A 88 -1.25 1.30 21.72
N GLU A 89 -1.49 2.55 22.14
CA GLU A 89 -2.85 3.12 22.09
C GLU A 89 -3.35 3.28 20.65
N ALA A 90 -2.47 3.67 19.73
CA ALA A 90 -2.82 3.73 18.31
C ALA A 90 -3.22 2.36 17.74
N LYS A 91 -2.51 1.28 18.12
CA LYS A 91 -2.91 -0.10 17.79
C LYS A 91 -4.27 -0.46 18.36
N ASP A 92 -4.52 -0.12 19.62
CA ASP A 92 -5.81 -0.40 20.27
C ASP A 92 -6.97 0.35 19.59
N ILE A 93 -6.73 1.57 19.10
CA ILE A 93 -7.72 2.30 18.31
C ILE A 93 -8.01 1.57 17.01
N PHE A 94 -6.98 1.18 16.26
CA PHE A 94 -7.14 0.45 14.99
C PHE A 94 -7.79 -0.93 15.16
N ARG A 95 -7.62 -1.58 16.31
CA ARG A 95 -8.15 -2.92 16.62
C ARG A 95 -9.51 -2.89 17.32
N SER A 96 -10.14 -1.72 17.44
CA SER A 96 -11.39 -1.57 18.18
C SER A 96 -12.37 -0.63 17.51
N LYS A 97 -13.59 -0.56 18.06
CA LYS A 97 -14.63 0.36 17.60
C LYS A 97 -14.25 1.84 17.72
N ARG A 98 -13.18 2.17 18.46
CA ARG A 98 -12.61 3.53 18.54
C ARG A 98 -12.17 4.03 17.16
N TYR A 99 -11.76 3.13 16.26
CA TYR A 99 -11.44 3.47 14.87
C TYR A 99 -12.55 4.26 14.15
N PHE A 100 -13.82 4.02 14.48
CA PHE A 100 -14.94 4.70 13.84
C PHE A 100 -15.18 6.11 14.38
N ASN A 101 -14.48 6.51 15.45
CA ASN A 101 -14.36 7.89 15.86
C ASN A 101 -13.25 8.55 15.04
N LEU A 102 -13.65 9.44 14.12
CA LEU A 102 -12.73 10.11 13.21
C LEU A 102 -11.56 10.79 13.92
N LYS A 103 -11.79 11.45 15.06
CA LYS A 103 -10.72 12.12 15.82
C LYS A 103 -9.71 11.12 16.38
N GLU A 104 -10.19 10.01 16.93
CA GLU A 104 -9.33 8.96 17.48
C GLU A 104 -8.57 8.21 16.38
N ARG A 105 -9.21 7.96 15.25
CA ARG A 105 -8.55 7.39 14.08
C ARG A 105 -7.43 8.29 13.54
N GLN A 106 -7.70 9.58 13.36
CA GLN A 106 -6.69 10.55 12.93
C GLN A 106 -5.53 10.61 13.93
N TYR A 107 -5.83 10.61 15.23
CA TYR A 107 -4.85 10.52 16.30
C TYR A 107 -3.95 9.27 16.13
N ALA A 108 -4.53 8.09 15.91
CA ALA A 108 -3.78 6.85 15.75
C ALA A 108 -2.95 6.81 14.46
N GLU A 109 -3.51 7.27 13.34
CA GLU A 109 -2.81 7.41 12.05
C GLU A 109 -1.59 8.33 12.18
N ASN A 110 -1.73 9.44 12.91
CA ASN A 110 -0.64 10.38 13.18
C ASN A 110 0.48 9.73 14.02
N ILE A 111 0.13 8.94 15.04
CA ILE A 111 1.12 8.24 15.88
C ILE A 111 1.87 7.20 15.06
N PHE A 112 1.19 6.39 14.24
CA PHE A 112 1.88 5.42 13.39
C PHE A 112 2.83 6.08 12.41
N ARG A 113 2.43 7.20 11.81
CA ARG A 113 3.31 7.99 10.94
C ARG A 113 4.56 8.48 11.69
N ASN A 114 4.38 9.00 12.90
CA ASN A 114 5.48 9.47 13.75
C ASN A 114 6.40 8.31 14.20
N ALA A 115 5.83 7.16 14.54
CA ALA A 115 6.59 5.97 14.91
C ALA A 115 7.43 5.43 13.74
N LEU A 116 6.82 5.25 12.56
CA LEU A 116 7.53 4.80 11.37
C LEU A 116 8.62 5.77 10.94
N TYR A 117 8.42 7.08 11.11
CA TYR A 117 9.48 8.07 10.88
C TYR A 117 10.70 7.82 11.77
N ILE A 118 10.51 7.65 13.07
CA ILE A 118 11.61 7.40 14.01
C ILE A 118 12.30 6.06 13.70
N ILE A 119 11.51 5.01 13.43
CA ILE A 119 12.02 3.68 13.08
C ILE A 119 12.88 3.77 11.82
N ASN A 120 12.35 4.34 10.74
CA ASN A 120 13.05 4.44 9.45
C ASN A 120 14.36 5.22 9.57
N HIS A 121 14.41 6.31 10.36
CA HIS A 121 15.62 7.11 10.54
C HIS A 121 16.78 6.33 11.16
N VAL A 122 16.48 5.36 12.03
CA VAL A 122 17.50 4.53 12.70
C VAL A 122 17.69 3.16 12.06
N SER A 123 17.00 2.88 10.95
CA SER A 123 16.97 1.54 10.33
C SER A 123 18.00 1.33 9.23
N TYR A 124 19.08 2.13 9.21
CA TYR A 124 20.24 1.99 8.32
C TYR A 124 19.86 1.60 6.87
N GLY A 125 19.06 2.39 6.16
CA GLY A 125 18.72 2.09 4.76
C GLY A 125 17.59 1.07 4.53
N VAL A 126 16.95 0.57 5.59
CA VAL A 126 15.66 -0.14 5.51
C VAL A 126 14.51 0.85 5.71
N LYS A 127 13.49 0.75 4.86
CA LYS A 127 12.29 1.58 4.92
C LYS A 127 11.06 0.71 5.16
N TYR A 128 10.32 1.02 6.22
CA TYR A 128 9.07 0.37 6.58
C TYR A 128 7.87 1.25 6.25
N THR A 129 6.87 0.63 5.64
CA THR A 129 5.52 1.17 5.45
C THR A 129 4.50 0.09 5.82
N PHE A 130 3.21 0.43 5.87
CA PHE A 130 2.15 -0.58 6.04
C PHE A 130 1.97 -1.53 4.85
N ASN A 131 2.61 -1.26 3.71
CA ASN A 131 2.45 -2.03 2.48
C ASN A 131 3.77 -2.62 1.94
N SER A 132 4.92 -2.15 2.44
CA SER A 132 6.25 -2.56 1.98
C SER A 132 7.26 -2.57 3.11
N ILE A 133 8.25 -3.44 2.95
CA ILE A 133 9.50 -3.44 3.72
C ILE A 133 10.60 -3.38 2.66
N ASP A 134 11.18 -2.21 2.46
CA ASP A 134 12.17 -1.96 1.40
C ASP A 134 13.57 -2.06 2.02
N LEU A 135 14.29 -3.12 1.65
CA LEU A 135 15.67 -3.35 2.07
C LEU A 135 16.64 -2.77 1.02
N PRO A 136 17.90 -2.48 1.37
CA PRO A 136 18.93 -2.00 0.43
C PRO A 136 19.46 -3.12 -0.49
N TYR A 137 18.64 -4.14 -0.75
CA TYR A 137 18.95 -5.33 -1.51
C TYR A 137 17.92 -5.51 -2.62
N ASP A 138 18.39 -5.89 -3.79
CA ASP A 138 17.50 -6.24 -4.89
C ASP A 138 16.92 -7.64 -4.66
N TYR A 139 15.64 -7.71 -4.30
CA TYR A 139 14.91 -8.95 -4.11
C TYR A 139 14.62 -9.70 -5.43
N TYR A 140 15.01 -9.15 -6.59
CA TYR A 140 15.05 -9.85 -7.86
C TYR A 140 16.40 -10.52 -8.17
N SER A 141 17.40 -10.35 -7.29
CA SER A 141 18.76 -10.85 -7.50
C SER A 141 19.12 -11.92 -6.50
N THR A 142 19.36 -13.16 -6.94
CA THR A 142 19.82 -14.23 -6.05
C THR A 142 21.11 -13.84 -5.30
N PRO A 143 22.16 -13.29 -5.95
CA PRO A 143 23.36 -12.84 -5.23
C PRO A 143 23.10 -11.82 -4.12
N GLU A 144 22.23 -10.81 -4.34
CA GLU A 144 21.92 -9.81 -3.32
C GLU A 144 21.07 -10.41 -2.18
N ILE A 145 20.13 -11.31 -2.49
CA ILE A 145 19.41 -12.06 -1.44
C ILE A 145 20.39 -12.86 -0.60
N MET A 146 21.28 -13.64 -1.21
CA MET A 146 22.25 -14.47 -0.48
C MET A 146 23.19 -13.62 0.39
N LYS A 147 23.61 -12.45 -0.10
CA LYS A 147 24.39 -11.46 0.66
C LYS A 147 23.62 -10.92 1.87
N SER A 148 22.32 -10.67 1.73
CA SER A 148 21.48 -10.15 2.81
C SER A 148 21.31 -11.13 3.98
N LEU A 149 21.51 -12.43 3.78
CA LEU A 149 21.25 -13.47 4.80
C LEU A 149 22.23 -13.45 5.98
N ALA A 150 23.40 -12.82 5.81
CA ALA A 150 24.40 -12.66 6.86
C ALA A 150 24.47 -11.23 7.41
N ASP A 151 23.71 -10.30 6.83
CA ASP A 151 23.75 -8.88 7.19
C ASP A 151 22.78 -8.56 8.33
N THR A 152 23.24 -8.71 9.56
CA THR A 152 22.45 -8.39 10.76
C THR A 152 22.14 -6.90 10.92
N LEU A 153 22.76 -6.01 10.14
CA LEU A 153 22.54 -4.57 10.22
C LEU A 153 21.33 -4.15 9.37
N HIS A 154 21.22 -4.69 8.15
CA HIS A 154 20.20 -4.28 7.17
C HIS A 154 19.08 -5.32 6.98
N ASN A 155 19.23 -6.55 7.50
CA ASN A 155 18.19 -7.58 7.44
C ASN A 155 17.49 -7.71 8.82
N PRO A 156 16.34 -7.06 9.01
CA PRO A 156 15.64 -7.06 10.31
C PRO A 156 15.01 -8.41 10.66
N PHE A 157 14.88 -9.30 9.68
CA PHE A 157 14.22 -10.58 9.89
C PHE A 157 15.07 -11.53 10.74
N ILE A 158 16.39 -11.37 10.73
CA ILE A 158 17.32 -12.20 11.52
C ILE A 158 16.98 -12.08 13.01
N SER A 159 17.06 -10.86 13.55
CA SER A 159 16.81 -10.61 14.96
C SER A 159 15.37 -10.91 15.37
N PHE A 160 14.41 -10.63 14.47
CA PHE A 160 12.99 -10.96 14.69
C PHE A 160 12.78 -12.47 14.90
N TYR A 161 13.35 -13.31 14.02
CA TYR A 161 13.18 -14.77 14.13
C TYR A 161 13.93 -15.36 15.33
N GLU A 162 15.17 -14.93 15.58
CA GLU A 162 15.99 -15.39 16.71
C GLU A 162 15.35 -15.10 18.08
N THR A 163 14.71 -13.94 18.21
CA THR A 163 14.20 -13.46 19.50
C THR A 163 13.15 -14.40 20.08
N ALA A 164 12.24 -14.93 19.26
CA ALA A 164 11.12 -15.74 19.74
C ALA A 164 10.73 -16.91 18.83
N PHE A 165 10.84 -16.79 17.50
CA PHE A 165 10.27 -17.78 16.59
C PHE A 165 11.08 -19.08 16.55
N LEU A 166 12.41 -19.02 16.47
CA LEU A 166 13.26 -20.23 16.48
C LEU A 166 13.11 -21.02 17.79
N LYS A 167 12.97 -20.31 18.93
CA LYS A 167 12.71 -20.92 20.24
C LYS A 167 11.39 -21.69 20.27
N ARG A 168 10.36 -21.18 19.57
CA ARG A 168 9.08 -21.87 19.40
C ARG A 168 9.29 -23.19 18.65
N ILE A 169 9.98 -23.15 17.50
CA ILE A 169 10.27 -24.33 16.67
C ILE A 169 10.95 -25.42 17.49
N GLN A 170 12.01 -25.07 18.23
CA GLN A 170 12.76 -25.99 19.08
C GLN A 170 11.92 -26.56 20.23
N ARG A 171 11.19 -25.72 20.95
CA ARG A 171 10.32 -26.13 22.07
C ARG A 171 9.24 -27.09 21.60
N GLU A 172 8.62 -26.78 20.47
CA GLU A 172 7.53 -27.56 19.90
C GLU A 172 8.03 -28.81 19.17
N LYS A 173 9.34 -28.92 18.89
CA LYS A 173 9.97 -30.00 18.13
C LYS A 173 9.32 -30.17 16.75
N ILE A 174 9.21 -29.05 16.04
CA ILE A 174 8.72 -29.05 14.65
C ILE A 174 9.70 -29.86 13.78
N GLU A 175 9.17 -30.68 12.87
CA GLU A 175 9.92 -31.57 11.99
C GLU A 175 9.80 -31.18 10.51
N PHE A 176 8.67 -30.61 10.10
CA PHE A 176 8.46 -30.08 8.76
C PHE A 176 8.05 -28.61 8.83
N ILE A 177 8.65 -27.78 7.97
CA ILE A 177 8.25 -26.38 7.79
C ILE A 177 7.97 -26.09 6.30
N GLY A 178 6.75 -25.62 6.02
CA GLY A 178 6.37 -25.08 4.71
C GLY A 178 6.30 -23.55 4.76
N ILE A 179 7.04 -22.84 3.93
CA ILE A 179 7.06 -21.37 3.86
C ILE A 179 6.34 -20.91 2.59
N SER A 180 5.21 -20.22 2.74
CA SER A 180 4.41 -19.75 1.61
C SER A 180 4.77 -18.32 1.22
N VAL A 181 5.36 -18.17 0.03
CA VAL A 181 5.81 -16.89 -0.53
C VAL A 181 4.86 -16.47 -1.64
N SER A 182 4.10 -15.41 -1.39
CA SER A 182 3.07 -14.92 -2.32
C SER A 182 3.54 -13.77 -3.20
N GLY A 183 4.61 -13.06 -2.81
CA GLY A 183 5.20 -11.97 -3.59
C GLY A 183 6.73 -11.93 -3.48
N CYS A 184 7.37 -11.21 -4.41
CA CYS A 184 8.83 -11.07 -4.48
C CYS A 184 9.44 -10.48 -3.21
N PHE A 185 8.78 -9.48 -2.60
CA PHE A 185 9.24 -8.78 -1.39
C PHE A 185 9.40 -9.70 -0.17
N GLN A 186 8.77 -10.88 -0.16
CA GLN A 186 8.89 -11.85 0.92
C GLN A 186 10.10 -12.78 0.80
N LEU A 187 10.82 -12.77 -0.34
CA LEU A 187 11.90 -13.72 -0.61
C LEU A 187 13.05 -13.62 0.39
N ILE A 188 13.54 -12.40 0.67
CA ILE A 188 14.63 -12.20 1.64
C ILE A 188 14.22 -12.76 3.00
N SER A 189 13.00 -12.44 3.46
CA SER A 189 12.47 -12.91 4.73
C SER A 189 12.33 -14.45 4.79
N ALA A 190 11.81 -15.05 3.72
CA ALA A 190 11.60 -16.50 3.62
C ALA A 190 12.92 -17.29 3.61
N VAL A 191 13.90 -16.85 2.82
CA VAL A 191 15.21 -17.51 2.73
C VAL A 191 16.03 -17.28 4.01
N THR A 192 15.91 -16.10 4.64
CA THR A 192 16.49 -15.84 5.97
C THR A 192 15.94 -16.83 7.00
N LEU A 193 14.63 -17.04 7.03
CA LEU A 193 14.01 -18.01 7.93
C LEU A 193 14.53 -19.43 7.66
N ALA A 194 14.59 -19.85 6.40
CA ALA A 194 15.08 -21.17 6.02
C ALA A 194 16.53 -21.40 6.47
N LYS A 195 17.41 -20.42 6.27
CA LYS A 195 18.81 -20.46 6.75
C LYS A 195 18.88 -20.66 8.25
N LEU A 196 18.20 -19.82 9.02
CA LEU A 196 18.24 -19.88 10.49
C LEU A 196 17.67 -21.19 11.03
N ILE A 197 16.62 -21.73 10.40
CA ILE A 197 16.09 -23.07 10.74
C ILE A 197 17.15 -24.14 10.54
N LYS A 198 17.85 -24.15 9.40
CA LYS A 198 18.89 -25.15 9.10
C LYS A 198 20.09 -25.05 10.05
N GLU A 199 20.43 -23.85 10.50
CA GLU A 199 21.56 -23.61 11.41
C GLU A 199 21.21 -23.93 12.87
N GLU A 200 19.99 -23.64 13.32
CA GLU A 200 19.66 -23.62 14.75
C GLU A 200 18.59 -24.62 15.19
N CYS A 201 17.82 -25.21 14.27
CA CYS A 201 16.67 -26.05 14.59
C CYS A 201 16.85 -27.49 14.10
N PRO A 202 17.69 -28.31 14.78
CA PRO A 202 18.00 -29.67 14.32
C PRO A 202 16.82 -30.65 14.34
N SER A 203 15.69 -30.27 14.97
CA SER A 203 14.46 -31.07 14.88
C SER A 203 13.80 -31.00 13.50
N VAL A 204 14.03 -29.92 12.75
CA VAL A 204 13.42 -29.71 11.44
C VAL A 204 14.20 -30.52 10.41
N LYS A 205 13.54 -31.55 9.87
CA LYS A 205 14.10 -32.47 8.88
C LYS A 205 13.91 -31.96 7.45
N HIS A 206 12.83 -31.22 7.21
CA HIS A 206 12.47 -30.77 5.86
C HIS A 206 11.90 -29.35 5.87
N VAL A 207 12.44 -28.49 5.00
CA VAL A 207 12.00 -27.12 4.73
C VAL A 207 11.58 -27.02 3.27
N SER A 208 10.30 -26.71 3.03
CA SER A 208 9.77 -26.51 1.68
C SER A 208 9.34 -25.07 1.48
N LEU A 209 9.72 -24.46 0.36
CA LEU A 209 9.05 -23.24 -0.12
C LEU A 209 7.80 -23.60 -0.92
N GLY A 210 6.87 -22.65 -1.05
CA GLY A 210 5.71 -22.74 -1.92
C GLY A 210 5.06 -21.38 -2.11
N GLY A 211 3.88 -21.34 -2.72
CA GLY A 211 3.12 -20.12 -2.95
C GLY A 211 3.18 -19.62 -4.40
N ASN A 212 2.33 -18.64 -4.70
CA ASN A 212 2.06 -18.16 -6.06
C ASN A 212 3.33 -17.67 -6.77
N TYR A 213 4.13 -16.85 -6.09
CA TYR A 213 5.33 -16.25 -6.67
C TYR A 213 6.42 -17.31 -6.92
N ILE A 214 6.67 -18.17 -5.94
CA ILE A 214 7.67 -19.25 -6.03
C ILE A 214 7.34 -20.25 -7.13
N THR A 215 6.07 -20.60 -7.31
CA THR A 215 5.63 -21.50 -8.39
C THR A 215 6.05 -20.96 -9.76
N ARG A 216 5.76 -19.67 -10.02
CA ARG A 216 6.08 -19.03 -11.30
C ARG A 216 7.58 -18.86 -11.51
N LEU A 217 8.34 -18.63 -10.44
CA LEU A 217 9.79 -18.58 -10.51
C LEU A 217 10.43 -19.95 -10.75
N ALA A 218 9.95 -20.98 -10.06
CA ALA A 218 10.57 -22.30 -10.08
C ALA A 218 10.53 -22.91 -11.48
N ASP A 219 9.43 -22.71 -12.22
CA ASP A 219 9.26 -23.23 -13.58
C ASP A 219 10.36 -22.73 -14.54
N ASP A 220 10.68 -21.44 -14.48
CA ASP A 220 11.59 -20.81 -15.44
C ASP A 220 13.01 -20.59 -14.92
N CYS A 221 13.18 -20.20 -13.66
CA CYS A 221 14.45 -19.73 -13.09
C CYS A 221 15.22 -20.80 -12.30
N MET A 222 14.58 -21.91 -11.91
CA MET A 222 15.20 -22.96 -11.09
C MET A 222 15.28 -24.30 -11.85
N LYS A 223 15.87 -24.27 -13.05
CA LYS A 223 16.09 -25.47 -13.91
C LYS A 223 17.37 -26.22 -13.56
N GLU A 224 18.37 -25.49 -13.08
CA GLU A 224 19.64 -26.02 -12.60
C GLU A 224 19.77 -25.76 -11.09
N TRP A 225 20.93 -26.10 -10.51
CA TRP A 225 21.20 -25.82 -9.10
C TRP A 225 20.98 -24.34 -8.79
N HIS A 226 20.13 -24.06 -7.80
CA HIS A 226 19.84 -22.71 -7.33
C HIS A 226 20.35 -22.55 -5.88
N PRO A 227 21.05 -21.45 -5.53
CA PRO A 227 21.60 -21.23 -4.19
C PRO A 227 20.61 -21.36 -3.03
N PHE A 228 19.31 -21.12 -3.26
CA PHE A 228 18.28 -21.35 -2.24
C PHE A 228 18.27 -22.79 -1.70
N PHE A 229 18.62 -23.80 -2.51
CA PHE A 229 18.72 -25.20 -2.09
C PHE A 229 19.87 -25.49 -1.11
N GLU A 230 20.68 -24.49 -0.76
CA GLU A 230 21.56 -24.57 0.42
C GLU A 230 20.76 -24.55 1.74
N TYR A 231 19.57 -23.94 1.73
CA TYR A 231 18.75 -23.72 2.93
C TYR A 231 17.37 -24.37 2.88
N ILE A 232 16.93 -24.83 1.70
CA ILE A 232 15.64 -25.49 1.50
C ILE A 232 15.84 -26.88 0.90
N ASP A 233 14.91 -27.80 1.18
CA ASP A 233 14.97 -29.18 0.67
C ASP A 233 14.09 -29.35 -0.58
N SER A 234 12.99 -28.59 -0.66
CA SER A 234 12.07 -28.64 -1.80
C SER A 234 11.31 -27.35 -2.05
N ILE A 235 10.65 -27.30 -3.20
CA ILE A 235 9.69 -26.30 -3.60
C ILE A 235 8.40 -27.02 -4.01
N MET A 236 7.29 -26.67 -3.37
CA MET A 236 5.95 -27.12 -3.73
C MET A 236 5.37 -26.16 -4.76
N MET A 237 5.14 -26.64 -5.98
CA MET A 237 4.62 -25.83 -7.08
C MET A 237 3.10 -25.97 -7.19
N TYR A 238 2.45 -24.92 -7.68
CA TYR A 238 1.01 -24.85 -7.94
C TYR A 238 0.17 -25.06 -6.67
N ASP A 239 -0.95 -25.77 -6.80
CA ASP A 239 -1.89 -26.09 -5.73
C ASP A 239 -1.28 -27.16 -4.80
N GLY A 240 -1.27 -26.87 -3.50
CA GLY A 240 -0.56 -27.67 -2.51
C GLY A 240 -1.41 -28.73 -1.82
N GLU A 241 -2.73 -28.78 -2.03
CA GLU A 241 -3.68 -29.61 -1.28
C GLU A 241 -3.29 -31.10 -1.25
N GLU A 242 -3.45 -31.83 -2.37
CA GLU A 242 -3.02 -33.23 -2.46
C GLU A 242 -1.48 -33.38 -2.45
N PRO A 243 -0.68 -32.58 -3.20
CA PRO A 243 0.77 -32.74 -3.24
C PRO A 243 1.48 -32.63 -1.89
N LEU A 244 1.04 -31.72 -1.01
CA LEU A 244 1.62 -31.58 0.32
C LEU A 244 1.31 -32.78 1.21
N ALA A 245 0.10 -33.35 1.10
CA ALA A 245 -0.23 -34.59 1.81
C ALA A 245 0.71 -35.74 1.41
N ARG A 246 0.99 -35.90 0.11
CA ARG A 246 1.94 -36.89 -0.42
C ARG A 246 3.36 -36.65 0.07
N LEU A 247 3.78 -35.39 0.17
CA LEU A 247 5.09 -35.04 0.73
C LEU A 247 5.19 -35.44 2.20
N LEU A 248 4.18 -35.12 3.01
CA LEU A 248 4.16 -35.48 4.43
C LEU A 248 4.12 -37.00 4.64
N GLU A 249 3.39 -37.74 3.80
CA GLU A 249 3.36 -39.21 3.79
C GLU A 249 4.75 -39.79 3.51
N ALA A 250 5.42 -39.31 2.46
CA ALA A 250 6.77 -39.76 2.11
C ALA A 250 7.76 -39.52 3.26
N LEU A 251 7.73 -38.32 3.85
CA LEU A 251 8.59 -37.97 4.99
C LEU A 251 8.30 -38.79 6.26
N ASP A 252 7.04 -39.18 6.50
CA ASP A 252 6.69 -40.02 7.66
C ASP A 252 7.15 -41.47 7.47
N SER A 253 7.10 -41.98 6.24
CA SER A 253 7.54 -43.33 5.92
C SER A 253 9.05 -43.54 6.05
N GLY A 254 9.82 -42.45 6.14
CA GLY A 254 11.28 -42.47 6.11
C GLY A 254 11.85 -42.80 4.73
N ASP A 255 11.03 -42.68 3.68
CA ASP A 255 11.47 -42.84 2.30
C ASP A 255 12.11 -41.53 1.82
N ASP A 256 13.42 -41.56 1.60
CA ASP A 256 14.19 -40.45 1.00
C ASP A 256 13.91 -40.29 -0.51
N ASN A 257 12.99 -41.10 -1.07
CA ASN A 257 12.56 -40.99 -2.45
C ASN A 257 11.35 -40.05 -2.60
N LEU A 258 11.63 -38.80 -2.90
CA LEU A 258 10.61 -37.79 -3.18
C LEU A 258 10.09 -37.82 -4.63
N ASP A 259 10.61 -38.68 -5.52
CA ASP A 259 10.29 -38.69 -6.96
C ASP A 259 8.80 -38.95 -7.25
N CYS A 260 8.09 -39.58 -6.31
CA CYS A 260 6.67 -39.90 -6.42
C CYS A 260 5.75 -38.72 -6.02
N VAL A 261 6.29 -37.67 -5.41
CA VAL A 261 5.48 -36.52 -4.94
C VAL A 261 5.19 -35.60 -6.11
N PRO A 262 3.93 -35.48 -6.57
CA PRO A 262 3.60 -34.65 -7.72
C PRO A 262 3.84 -33.17 -7.43
N ASN A 263 4.07 -32.36 -8.48
CA ASN A 263 4.31 -30.91 -8.39
C ASN A 263 5.52 -30.48 -7.50
N LEU A 264 6.34 -31.42 -7.03
CA LEU A 264 7.50 -31.12 -6.21
C LEU A 264 8.72 -30.85 -7.09
N CYS A 265 9.46 -29.80 -6.75
CA CYS A 265 10.81 -29.55 -7.21
C CYS A 265 11.76 -29.77 -6.04
N HIS A 266 12.69 -30.72 -6.12
CA HIS A 266 13.58 -31.08 -5.00
C HIS A 266 15.01 -31.27 -5.47
N ALA A 267 15.95 -31.18 -4.53
CA ALA A 267 17.38 -31.32 -4.80
C ALA A 267 17.93 -32.63 -4.25
N LYS A 268 18.61 -33.42 -5.09
CA LYS A 268 19.29 -34.67 -4.67
C LYS A 268 20.66 -34.80 -5.34
N GLY A 269 21.71 -34.90 -4.52
CA GLY A 269 23.09 -35.04 -5.02
C GLY A 269 23.56 -33.85 -5.87
N GLY A 270 23.17 -32.63 -5.50
CA GLY A 270 23.55 -31.40 -6.22
C GLY A 270 22.80 -31.17 -7.54
N LYS A 271 21.75 -31.95 -7.82
CA LYS A 271 20.90 -31.80 -9.01
C LYS A 271 19.45 -31.54 -8.60
N ILE A 272 18.76 -30.73 -9.39
CA ILE A 272 17.35 -30.43 -9.22
C ILE A 272 16.51 -31.43 -10.03
N TYR A 273 15.47 -31.96 -9.40
CA TYR A 273 14.48 -32.86 -9.98
C TYR A 273 13.12 -32.18 -9.91
N LYS A 274 12.46 -32.05 -11.06
CA LYS A 274 11.07 -31.61 -11.16
C LYS A 274 10.20 -32.83 -11.40
N ASN A 275 9.37 -33.15 -10.43
CA ASN A 275 8.49 -34.31 -10.52
C ASN A 275 7.33 -34.04 -11.47
N HIS A 276 6.57 -35.10 -11.77
CA HIS A 276 5.41 -35.00 -12.65
C HIS A 276 4.40 -33.95 -12.16
N ARG A 277 3.97 -33.08 -13.07
CA ARG A 277 2.94 -32.08 -12.81
C ARG A 277 1.56 -32.73 -12.89
N ILE A 278 0.76 -32.56 -11.84
CA ILE A 278 -0.68 -32.87 -11.86
C ILE A 278 -1.48 -31.57 -11.90
N GLU A 279 -2.51 -31.57 -12.73
CA GLU A 279 -3.51 -30.51 -12.77
C GLU A 279 -4.61 -30.82 -11.76
N GLN A 280 -4.90 -29.87 -10.87
CA GLN A 280 -5.99 -30.03 -9.92
C GLN A 280 -7.34 -29.94 -10.62
N THR A 281 -8.18 -30.95 -10.44
CA THR A 281 -9.52 -31.04 -11.03
C THR A 281 -10.63 -30.63 -10.07
N PHE A 282 -10.34 -30.58 -8.77
CA PHE A 282 -11.30 -30.22 -7.73
C PHE A 282 -10.93 -28.90 -7.07
N ILE A 283 -11.91 -28.25 -6.45
CA ILE A 283 -11.70 -27.07 -5.60
C ILE A 283 -11.87 -27.51 -4.15
N ASN A 284 -10.93 -27.15 -3.28
CA ASN A 284 -11.09 -27.46 -1.87
C ASN A 284 -12.30 -26.69 -1.30
N ASP A 285 -13.26 -27.43 -0.76
CA ASP A 285 -14.50 -26.91 -0.18
C ASP A 285 -14.60 -27.11 1.33
N THR A 286 -13.51 -27.47 2.01
CA THR A 286 -13.41 -27.42 3.47
C THR A 286 -13.56 -26.00 4.00
N VAL A 287 -13.95 -25.84 5.26
CA VAL A 287 -14.00 -24.53 5.90
C VAL A 287 -12.58 -24.14 6.28
N PRO A 288 -12.02 -23.01 5.80
CA PRO A 288 -10.66 -22.61 6.14
C PRO A 288 -10.47 -22.49 7.66
N ASP A 289 -9.40 -23.10 8.18
CA ASP A 289 -9.11 -23.09 9.61
C ASP A 289 -8.00 -22.08 9.93
N PHE A 290 -8.39 -20.96 10.54
CA PHE A 290 -7.49 -19.88 10.92
C PHE A 290 -6.85 -20.07 12.31
N ASP A 291 -7.14 -21.17 13.01
CA ASP A 291 -6.56 -21.42 14.34
C ASP A 291 -5.03 -21.54 14.23
N GLY A 292 -4.30 -20.75 15.02
CA GLY A 292 -2.84 -20.61 14.94
C GLY A 292 -2.39 -19.23 14.46
N PHE A 293 -3.25 -18.51 13.72
CA PHE A 293 -3.03 -17.10 13.42
C PHE A 293 -3.41 -16.22 14.61
N ALA A 294 -2.65 -15.16 14.84
CA ALA A 294 -2.92 -14.17 15.87
C ALA A 294 -3.99 -13.16 15.39
N LEU A 295 -5.24 -13.62 15.21
CA LEU A 295 -6.33 -12.85 14.58
C LEU A 295 -6.60 -11.48 15.23
N SER A 296 -6.30 -11.30 16.51
CA SER A 296 -6.45 -10.02 17.22
C SER A 296 -5.36 -8.99 16.89
N LYS A 297 -4.29 -9.38 16.18
CA LYS A 297 -3.16 -8.51 15.85
C LYS A 297 -3.30 -7.79 14.51
N TYR A 298 -4.24 -8.19 13.65
CA TYR A 298 -4.47 -7.48 12.38
C TYR A 298 -4.89 -6.03 12.65
N PHE A 299 -4.40 -5.11 11.81
CA PHE A 299 -4.61 -3.67 11.98
C PHE A 299 -5.96 -3.24 11.40
N MET A 300 -7.03 -3.84 11.92
CA MET A 300 -8.41 -3.61 11.50
C MET A 300 -9.37 -3.64 12.70
N PRO A 301 -10.41 -2.78 12.72
CA PRO A 301 -11.33 -2.70 13.86
C PRO A 301 -12.33 -3.86 13.89
N GLU A 302 -12.45 -4.58 12.78
CA GLU A 302 -13.18 -5.83 12.66
C GLU A 302 -12.34 -6.88 11.94
N LEU A 303 -12.51 -8.14 12.31
CA LEU A 303 -11.81 -9.24 11.66
C LEU A 303 -12.39 -9.47 10.26
N ILE A 304 -11.57 -9.25 9.22
CA ILE A 304 -11.88 -9.62 7.84
C ILE A 304 -11.26 -10.97 7.54
N LEU A 305 -12.07 -11.95 7.11
CA LEU A 305 -11.56 -13.25 6.68
C LEU A 305 -11.66 -13.40 5.16
N PRO A 306 -10.56 -13.78 4.48
CA PRO A 306 -10.62 -14.08 3.07
C PRO A 306 -11.33 -15.41 2.83
N VAL A 307 -12.01 -15.49 1.69
CA VAL A 307 -12.67 -16.70 1.16
C VAL A 307 -12.53 -16.68 -0.37
N TYR A 308 -12.77 -17.81 -1.02
CA TYR A 308 -12.93 -17.84 -2.47
C TYR A 308 -14.21 -18.56 -2.84
N SER A 309 -14.78 -18.19 -4.00
CA SER A 309 -15.87 -18.94 -4.63
C SER A 309 -15.34 -19.86 -5.74
N SER A 310 -14.20 -19.51 -6.32
CA SER A 310 -13.58 -20.15 -7.48
C SER A 310 -12.06 -20.01 -7.44
N ARG A 311 -11.39 -20.84 -8.24
CA ARG A 311 -9.94 -20.81 -8.44
C ARG A 311 -9.65 -20.73 -9.94
N GLN A 312 -8.62 -19.98 -10.29
CA GLN A 312 -8.29 -19.54 -11.66
C GLN A 312 -9.30 -18.57 -12.27
N CYS A 313 -8.93 -18.01 -13.42
CA CYS A 313 -9.82 -17.25 -14.29
C CYS A 313 -10.18 -18.08 -15.53
N PHE A 314 -11.45 -18.00 -15.96
CA PHE A 314 -11.90 -18.61 -17.21
C PHE A 314 -11.43 -17.88 -18.48
N ASN A 315 -10.81 -16.70 -18.34
CA ASN A 315 -10.34 -15.89 -19.46
C ASN A 315 -8.82 -15.99 -19.63
N HIS A 316 -8.36 -15.84 -20.86
CA HIS A 316 -6.94 -15.91 -21.22
C HIS A 316 -6.44 -14.55 -21.74
N CYS A 317 -6.38 -13.54 -20.86
CA CYS A 317 -5.86 -12.22 -21.21
C CYS A 317 -4.39 -12.33 -21.65
N ALA A 318 -3.99 -11.58 -22.68
CA ALA A 318 -2.68 -11.71 -23.30
C ALA A 318 -1.51 -11.41 -22.36
N PHE A 319 -1.72 -10.56 -21.36
CA PHE A 319 -0.71 -10.17 -20.36
C PHE A 319 -0.69 -11.07 -19.11
N CYS A 320 -1.73 -11.88 -18.89
CA CYS A 320 -1.95 -12.55 -17.62
C CYS A 320 -1.15 -13.85 -17.51
N THR A 321 -0.65 -14.14 -16.31
CA THR A 321 0.14 -15.35 -16.00
C THR A 321 -0.40 -16.14 -14.82
N ILE A 322 -1.59 -15.77 -14.31
CA ILE A 322 -2.33 -16.53 -13.30
C ILE A 322 -2.48 -18.02 -13.68
N PRO A 323 -2.74 -18.40 -14.95
CA PRO A 323 -2.76 -19.81 -15.34
C PRO A 323 -1.44 -20.56 -15.14
N GLY A 324 -0.31 -19.85 -15.05
CA GLY A 324 1.00 -20.42 -14.69
C GLY A 324 1.26 -20.44 -13.18
N ALA A 325 0.40 -19.82 -12.37
CA ALA A 325 0.56 -19.71 -10.92
C ALA A 325 -0.21 -20.80 -10.14
N THR A 326 -1.30 -21.31 -10.73
CA THR A 326 -2.17 -22.33 -10.15
C THR A 326 -2.39 -23.43 -11.18
N GLY A 327 -2.42 -24.68 -10.75
CA GLY A 327 -2.53 -25.82 -11.66
C GLY A 327 -3.96 -26.05 -12.13
N GLY A 328 -4.15 -26.50 -13.37
CA GLY A 328 -5.44 -26.99 -13.87
C GLY A 328 -6.31 -25.96 -14.58
N CYS A 329 -7.63 -26.07 -14.39
CA CYS A 329 -8.65 -25.26 -15.07
C CYS A 329 -9.48 -24.41 -14.10
N TYR A 330 -10.37 -23.57 -14.65
CA TYR A 330 -11.33 -22.79 -13.87
C TYR A 330 -12.27 -23.71 -13.08
N ARG A 331 -12.18 -23.65 -11.75
CA ARG A 331 -12.94 -24.51 -10.83
C ARG A 331 -13.83 -23.65 -9.95
N LYS A 332 -15.05 -24.13 -9.71
CA LYS A 332 -16.10 -23.38 -8.99
C LYS A 332 -16.66 -24.20 -7.85
N MET A 333 -16.74 -23.58 -6.68
CA MET A 333 -17.50 -24.11 -5.56
C MET A 333 -19.00 -23.80 -5.78
N PRO A 334 -19.92 -24.70 -5.40
CA PRO A 334 -21.33 -24.37 -5.30
C PRO A 334 -21.55 -23.17 -4.38
N ILE A 335 -22.38 -22.21 -4.79
CA ILE A 335 -22.58 -20.98 -4.01
C ILE A 335 -23.23 -21.25 -2.65
N SER A 336 -24.11 -22.25 -2.56
CA SER A 336 -24.66 -22.71 -1.28
C SER A 336 -23.55 -23.15 -0.30
N ARG A 337 -22.49 -23.79 -0.81
CA ARG A 337 -21.33 -24.18 0.00
C ARG A 337 -20.47 -22.98 0.38
N VAL A 338 -20.27 -22.02 -0.52
CA VAL A 338 -19.60 -20.74 -0.19
C VAL A 338 -20.33 -20.02 0.95
N PHE A 339 -21.66 -19.94 0.87
CA PHE A 339 -22.50 -19.35 1.91
C PHE A 339 -22.43 -20.13 3.23
N GLU A 340 -22.41 -21.47 3.19
CA GLU A 340 -22.20 -22.31 4.37
C GLU A 340 -20.84 -22.04 5.03
N ILE A 341 -19.76 -21.93 4.24
CA ILE A 341 -18.43 -21.59 4.75
C ILE A 341 -18.46 -20.24 5.44
N MET A 342 -19.07 -19.21 4.84
CA MET A 342 -19.23 -17.90 5.47
C MET A 342 -19.99 -17.99 6.80
N CYS A 343 -21.07 -18.79 6.87
CA CYS A 343 -21.79 -19.01 8.12
C CYS A 343 -20.93 -19.68 9.19
N ARG A 344 -20.18 -20.73 8.83
CA ARG A 344 -19.30 -21.45 9.77
C ARG A 344 -18.14 -20.58 10.26
N LEU A 345 -17.58 -19.75 9.39
CA LEU A 345 -16.55 -18.77 9.78
C LEU A 345 -17.10 -17.67 10.69
N ASN A 346 -18.33 -17.18 10.42
CA ASN A 346 -19.02 -16.25 11.30
C ASN A 346 -19.28 -16.88 12.68
N GLU A 347 -19.71 -18.12 12.74
CA GLU A 347 -19.97 -18.84 14.00
C GLU A 347 -18.70 -19.14 14.79
N LYS A 348 -17.62 -19.55 14.12
CA LYS A 348 -16.34 -19.91 14.77
C LYS A 348 -15.54 -18.69 15.23
N TYR A 349 -15.44 -17.66 14.39
CA TYR A 349 -14.53 -16.53 14.59
C TYR A 349 -15.22 -15.20 14.88
N GLY A 350 -16.56 -15.14 14.77
CA GLY A 350 -17.32 -13.90 14.96
C GLY A 350 -17.16 -12.89 13.82
N THR A 351 -16.46 -13.23 12.73
CA THR A 351 -16.32 -12.34 11.58
C THR A 351 -17.66 -12.08 10.90
N ARG A 352 -17.84 -10.89 10.35
CA ARG A 352 -18.98 -10.52 9.50
C ARG A 352 -18.53 -9.92 8.17
N VAL A 353 -17.22 -9.84 7.95
CA VAL A 353 -16.61 -9.13 6.83
C VAL A 353 -15.73 -10.11 6.07
N PHE A 354 -16.02 -10.29 4.79
CA PHE A 354 -15.38 -11.28 3.95
C PHE A 354 -14.69 -10.64 2.74
N SER A 355 -13.47 -11.09 2.45
CA SER A 355 -12.72 -10.69 1.25
C SER A 355 -12.73 -11.85 0.25
N PHE A 356 -13.36 -11.67 -0.90
CA PHE A 356 -13.32 -12.68 -1.96
C PHE A 356 -12.02 -12.52 -2.75
N VAL A 357 -11.14 -13.51 -2.65
CA VAL A 357 -9.82 -13.52 -3.31
C VAL A 357 -9.81 -14.30 -4.64
N ASP A 358 -10.98 -14.52 -5.22
CA ASP A 358 -11.16 -15.08 -6.56
C ASP A 358 -10.39 -14.23 -7.59
N GLU A 359 -9.71 -14.88 -8.54
CA GLU A 359 -9.10 -14.15 -9.67
C GLU A 359 -10.17 -13.55 -10.62
N THR A 360 -11.41 -14.04 -10.52
CA THR A 360 -12.60 -13.34 -10.99
C THR A 360 -13.87 -13.90 -10.34
N PHE A 361 -14.61 -13.07 -9.63
CA PHE A 361 -15.92 -13.42 -9.10
C PHE A 361 -17.00 -13.17 -10.17
N GLU A 362 -17.36 -14.20 -10.91
CA GLU A 362 -18.35 -14.14 -12.01
C GLU A 362 -19.67 -13.45 -11.58
N GLY A 363 -20.17 -12.50 -12.37
CA GLY A 363 -21.35 -11.70 -12.02
C GLY A 363 -22.60 -12.50 -11.65
N LYS A 364 -22.88 -13.59 -12.37
CA LYS A 364 -24.02 -14.49 -12.05
C LYS A 364 -23.84 -15.20 -10.71
N ARG A 365 -22.60 -15.51 -10.32
CA ARG A 365 -22.28 -16.14 -9.04
C ARG A 365 -22.41 -15.14 -7.89
N MET A 366 -22.01 -13.89 -8.10
CA MET A 366 -22.27 -12.82 -7.14
C MET A 366 -23.77 -12.61 -6.91
N GLU A 367 -24.59 -12.65 -7.98
CA GLU A 367 -26.05 -12.61 -7.85
C GLU A 367 -26.60 -13.79 -7.03
N GLN A 368 -26.14 -15.01 -7.30
CA GLN A 368 -26.55 -16.20 -6.54
C GLN A 368 -26.16 -16.10 -5.07
N LEU A 369 -24.96 -15.60 -4.77
CA LEU A 369 -24.52 -15.42 -3.38
C LEU A 369 -25.38 -14.35 -2.70
N ALA A 370 -25.70 -13.27 -3.42
CA ALA A 370 -26.56 -12.23 -2.92
C ALA A 370 -27.96 -12.75 -2.58
N ASP A 371 -28.54 -13.60 -3.44
CA ASP A 371 -29.83 -14.24 -3.19
C ASP A 371 -29.79 -15.13 -1.93
N GLU A 372 -28.75 -15.95 -1.73
CA GLU A 372 -28.58 -16.79 -0.52
C GLU A 372 -28.48 -15.95 0.78
N ILE A 373 -27.63 -14.91 0.79
CA ILE A 373 -27.45 -14.05 1.97
C ILE A 373 -28.73 -13.28 2.30
N ASN A 374 -29.39 -12.71 1.28
CA ASN A 374 -30.63 -11.96 1.46
C ASN A 374 -31.75 -12.86 1.98
N ALA A 375 -31.86 -14.10 1.48
CA ALA A 375 -32.86 -15.07 1.92
C ALA A 375 -32.61 -15.56 3.36
N SER A 376 -31.35 -15.64 3.79
CA SER A 376 -31.00 -16.13 5.13
C SER A 376 -31.21 -15.12 6.25
N GLY A 377 -31.33 -13.83 5.92
CA GLY A 377 -31.38 -12.73 6.89
C GLY A 377 -30.07 -12.53 7.69
N LYS A 378 -28.95 -13.13 7.26
CA LYS A 378 -27.64 -12.93 7.89
C LYS A 378 -27.09 -11.58 7.45
N THR A 379 -26.44 -10.86 8.37
CA THR A 379 -25.79 -9.59 8.05
C THR A 379 -24.29 -9.80 7.85
N PHE A 380 -23.93 -10.14 6.61
CA PHE A 380 -22.55 -10.19 6.14
C PHE A 380 -22.21 -8.94 5.35
N PHE A 381 -20.91 -8.70 5.19
CA PHE A 381 -20.35 -7.69 4.33
C PHE A 381 -19.21 -8.27 3.54
N TRP A 382 -19.07 -7.85 2.29
CA TRP A 382 -18.05 -8.43 1.43
C TRP A 382 -17.59 -7.51 0.31
N HIS A 383 -16.43 -7.83 -0.25
CA HIS A 383 -15.92 -7.27 -1.50
C HIS A 383 -15.26 -8.36 -2.33
N GLY A 384 -15.06 -8.10 -3.62
CA GLY A 384 -14.35 -9.00 -4.51
C GLY A 384 -14.01 -8.36 -5.84
N GLU A 385 -13.18 -9.05 -6.61
CA GLU A 385 -12.79 -8.63 -7.95
C GLU A 385 -13.69 -9.28 -9.01
N THR A 386 -14.10 -8.52 -10.02
CA THR A 386 -14.89 -9.03 -11.13
C THR A 386 -14.50 -8.38 -12.45
N ARG A 387 -15.11 -8.89 -13.53
CA ARG A 387 -14.98 -8.36 -14.88
C ARG A 387 -16.27 -7.64 -15.27
N PHE A 388 -16.13 -6.65 -16.13
CA PHE A 388 -17.28 -6.06 -16.83
C PHE A 388 -18.03 -7.13 -17.63
N SER A 389 -19.36 -7.09 -17.58
CA SER A 389 -20.21 -8.13 -18.16
C SER A 389 -21.56 -7.57 -18.61
N PRO A 390 -22.12 -8.07 -19.74
CA PRO A 390 -23.48 -7.77 -20.14
C PRO A 390 -24.50 -8.17 -19.05
N THR A 391 -24.21 -9.20 -18.25
CA THR A 391 -25.13 -9.77 -17.24
C THR A 391 -25.24 -8.96 -15.96
N LEU A 392 -24.31 -8.03 -15.70
CA LEU A 392 -24.37 -7.14 -14.55
C LEU A 392 -25.32 -5.98 -14.89
N SER A 393 -26.54 -6.00 -14.35
CA SER A 393 -27.54 -4.94 -14.50
C SER A 393 -27.76 -4.16 -13.21
N THR A 394 -28.51 -3.07 -13.27
CA THR A 394 -28.96 -2.32 -12.09
C THR A 394 -29.63 -3.21 -11.04
N GLU A 395 -30.50 -4.14 -11.44
CA GLU A 395 -31.17 -5.07 -10.51
C GLU A 395 -30.16 -6.00 -9.80
N VAL A 396 -29.15 -6.48 -10.54
CA VAL A 396 -28.10 -7.34 -9.98
C VAL A 396 -27.26 -6.56 -8.96
N PHE A 397 -26.83 -5.34 -9.28
CA PHE A 397 -26.09 -4.51 -8.33
C PHE A 397 -26.91 -4.15 -7.09
N ASN A 398 -28.21 -3.89 -7.23
CA ASN A 398 -29.10 -3.67 -6.08
C ASN A 398 -29.18 -4.91 -5.16
N LYS A 399 -29.31 -6.11 -5.73
CA LYS A 399 -29.27 -7.36 -4.94
C LYS A 399 -27.92 -7.54 -4.24
N ILE A 400 -26.84 -7.32 -4.98
CA ILE A 400 -25.46 -7.41 -4.48
C ILE A 400 -25.24 -6.45 -3.31
N TYR A 401 -25.67 -5.18 -3.42
CA TYR A 401 -25.60 -4.21 -2.34
C TYR A 401 -26.40 -4.64 -1.10
N GLN A 402 -27.64 -5.13 -1.30
CA GLN A 402 -28.51 -5.62 -0.24
C GLN A 402 -27.88 -6.80 0.53
N SER A 403 -27.16 -7.67 -0.16
CA SER A 403 -26.45 -8.80 0.44
C SER A 403 -25.22 -8.41 1.27
N GLY A 404 -24.93 -7.10 1.35
CA GLY A 404 -23.78 -6.59 2.08
C GLY A 404 -22.53 -6.40 1.23
N CYS A 405 -22.60 -6.54 -0.10
CA CYS A 405 -21.49 -6.12 -0.93
C CYS A 405 -21.25 -4.64 -0.73
N ARG A 406 -20.01 -4.30 -0.44
CA ARG A 406 -19.62 -2.93 -0.24
C ARG A 406 -18.76 -2.52 -1.43
N GLN A 407 -17.71 -3.22 -1.82
CA GLN A 407 -16.85 -2.74 -2.92
C GLN A 407 -16.74 -3.79 -4.00
N ILE A 408 -16.69 -3.33 -5.25
CA ILE A 408 -16.33 -4.18 -6.38
C ILE A 408 -15.06 -3.64 -7.03
N GLN A 409 -14.09 -4.53 -7.22
CA GLN A 409 -12.87 -4.22 -7.94
C GLN A 409 -13.01 -4.69 -9.38
N PHE A 410 -12.72 -3.82 -10.34
CA PHE A 410 -12.84 -4.11 -11.76
C PHE A 410 -11.46 -4.05 -12.43
N GLY A 411 -11.07 -5.14 -13.09
CA GLY A 411 -9.96 -5.12 -14.04
C GLY A 411 -10.34 -4.36 -15.32
N LEU A 412 -10.13 -3.04 -15.31
CA LEU A 412 -10.37 -2.12 -16.42
C LEU A 412 -9.35 -2.29 -17.54
N GLU A 413 -8.07 -2.35 -17.18
CA GLU A 413 -6.90 -2.46 -18.07
C GLU A 413 -6.69 -1.29 -19.05
N SER A 414 -7.71 -0.92 -19.82
CA SER A 414 -7.72 0.20 -20.75
C SER A 414 -9.16 0.64 -21.04
N TYR A 415 -9.38 1.92 -21.31
CA TYR A 415 -10.67 2.45 -21.78
C TYR A 415 -10.68 2.66 -23.30
N ASN A 416 -10.06 1.74 -24.05
CA ASN A 416 -9.97 1.80 -25.51
C ASN A 416 -10.25 0.42 -26.10
N GLN A 417 -11.31 0.30 -26.90
CA GLN A 417 -11.75 -1.01 -27.43
C GLN A 417 -10.64 -1.73 -28.19
N ARG A 418 -9.86 -0.99 -29.01
CA ARG A 418 -8.72 -1.54 -29.75
C ARG A 418 -7.68 -2.19 -28.84
N VAL A 419 -7.33 -1.52 -27.74
CA VAL A 419 -6.34 -2.03 -26.77
C VAL A 419 -6.91 -3.23 -26.01
N LEU A 420 -8.17 -3.16 -25.58
CA LEU A 420 -8.86 -4.28 -24.92
C LEU A 420 -8.94 -5.54 -25.80
N ASP A 421 -9.18 -5.37 -27.10
CA ASP A 421 -9.21 -6.46 -28.08
C ASP A 421 -7.81 -7.08 -28.25
N LEU A 422 -6.76 -6.26 -28.33
CA LEU A 422 -5.37 -6.73 -28.38
C LEU A 422 -5.00 -7.51 -27.10
N MET A 423 -5.42 -7.02 -25.94
CA MET A 423 -5.23 -7.70 -24.66
C MET A 423 -6.03 -9.01 -24.55
N LYS A 424 -6.92 -9.35 -25.50
CA LYS A 424 -7.88 -10.45 -25.38
C LYS A 424 -8.70 -10.34 -24.09
N LYS A 425 -9.03 -9.12 -23.67
CA LYS A 425 -9.79 -8.89 -22.45
C LYS A 425 -11.25 -9.34 -22.63
N ASN A 426 -11.74 -9.50 -23.86
CA ASN A 426 -13.13 -9.94 -24.12
C ASN A 426 -14.16 -9.07 -23.36
N THR A 427 -13.86 -7.77 -23.26
CA THR A 427 -14.69 -6.75 -22.62
C THR A 427 -15.01 -5.69 -23.65
N ARG A 428 -16.23 -5.13 -23.59
CA ARG A 428 -16.61 -4.00 -24.42
C ARG A 428 -16.74 -2.71 -23.60
N VAL A 429 -16.36 -1.60 -24.20
CA VAL A 429 -16.43 -0.27 -23.57
C VAL A 429 -17.85 0.09 -23.12
N ASP A 430 -18.88 -0.29 -23.89
CA ASP A 430 -20.28 -0.06 -23.51
C ASP A 430 -20.72 -0.84 -22.25
N TRP A 431 -20.06 -1.96 -21.93
CA TRP A 431 -20.28 -2.66 -20.66
C TRP A 431 -19.63 -1.93 -19.50
N ILE A 432 -18.43 -1.37 -19.71
CA ILE A 432 -17.69 -0.61 -18.69
C ILE A 432 -18.54 0.55 -18.18
N ASP A 433 -19.02 1.41 -19.08
CA ASP A 433 -19.82 2.59 -18.73
C ASP A 433 -21.08 2.22 -17.95
N ARG A 434 -21.85 1.26 -18.50
CA ARG A 434 -23.10 0.81 -17.88
C ARG A 434 -22.86 0.18 -16.52
N ASN A 435 -21.88 -0.73 -16.40
CA ASN A 435 -21.61 -1.43 -15.15
C ASN A 435 -21.10 -0.49 -14.06
N ILE A 436 -20.18 0.43 -14.38
CA ILE A 436 -19.70 1.43 -13.42
C ILE A 436 -20.86 2.31 -12.96
N HIS A 437 -21.66 2.83 -13.89
CA HIS A 437 -22.81 3.67 -13.57
C HIS A 437 -23.83 2.95 -12.68
N ASP A 438 -24.20 1.72 -13.02
CA ASP A 438 -25.16 0.92 -12.25
C ASP A 438 -24.63 0.54 -10.86
N CYS A 439 -23.34 0.20 -10.77
CA CYS A 439 -22.65 -0.13 -9.52
C CYS A 439 -22.63 1.08 -8.57
N LEU A 440 -22.23 2.25 -9.06
CA LEU A 440 -22.18 3.48 -8.28
C LEU A 440 -23.57 3.95 -7.83
N ASN A 441 -24.59 3.84 -8.70
CA ASN A 441 -25.97 4.19 -8.34
C ASN A 441 -26.59 3.22 -7.32
N ALA A 442 -26.14 1.97 -7.28
CA ALA A 442 -26.50 1.03 -6.22
C ALA A 442 -25.80 1.36 -4.87
N GLY A 443 -24.87 2.33 -4.84
CA GLY A 443 -24.13 2.72 -3.64
C GLY A 443 -22.86 1.90 -3.41
N ILE A 444 -22.38 1.18 -4.43
CA ILE A 444 -21.17 0.34 -4.37
C ILE A 444 -20.01 1.10 -5.05
N PRO A 445 -19.00 1.60 -4.31
CA PRO A 445 -17.77 2.13 -4.90
C PRO A 445 -17.02 1.10 -5.71
N VAL A 446 -16.28 1.61 -6.69
CA VAL A 446 -15.44 0.81 -7.57
C VAL A 446 -13.97 1.01 -7.25
N HIS A 447 -13.18 -0.06 -7.32
CA HIS A 447 -11.74 0.05 -7.52
C HIS A 447 -11.43 -0.28 -8.99
N LEU A 448 -10.71 0.59 -9.71
CA LEU A 448 -10.38 0.39 -11.12
C LEU A 448 -8.89 0.06 -11.29
N PHE A 449 -8.59 -1.17 -11.69
CA PHE A 449 -7.23 -1.59 -12.05
C PHE A 449 -6.97 -1.35 -13.53
N PHE A 450 -5.92 -0.62 -13.89
CA PHE A 450 -5.52 -0.46 -15.30
C PHE A 450 -4.01 -0.38 -15.47
N MET A 451 -3.53 -0.45 -16.72
CA MET A 451 -2.10 -0.35 -17.02
C MET A 451 -1.85 0.63 -18.16
N ILE A 452 -0.64 1.19 -18.19
CA ILE A 452 -0.19 2.13 -19.22
C ILE A 452 0.95 1.52 -20.02
N GLY A 453 0.90 1.66 -21.34
CA GLY A 453 1.97 1.24 -22.24
C GLY A 453 1.86 -0.21 -22.68
N PHE A 454 0.65 -0.77 -22.75
CA PHE A 454 0.48 -2.07 -23.42
C PHE A 454 0.97 -1.97 -24.88
N PRO A 455 1.56 -3.03 -25.47
CA PRO A 455 2.18 -2.91 -26.79
C PRO A 455 1.23 -2.31 -27.84
N THR A 456 1.75 -1.36 -28.61
CA THR A 456 1.01 -0.53 -29.59
C THR A 456 0.02 0.48 -29.03
N GLU A 457 -0.18 0.59 -27.71
CA GLU A 457 -1.02 1.63 -27.10
C GLU A 457 -0.45 3.02 -27.41
N THR A 458 -1.27 3.91 -27.93
CA THR A 458 -0.86 5.28 -28.23
C THR A 458 -0.95 6.16 -26.99
N LYS A 459 -0.20 7.26 -26.99
CA LYS A 459 -0.28 8.26 -25.91
C LYS A 459 -1.72 8.80 -25.71
N GLU A 460 -2.47 8.97 -26.79
CA GLU A 460 -3.86 9.43 -26.75
C GLU A 460 -4.78 8.42 -26.04
N GLU A 461 -4.63 7.12 -26.34
CA GLU A 461 -5.40 6.06 -25.70
C GLU A 461 -5.06 5.92 -24.20
N ALA A 462 -3.78 6.02 -23.84
CA ALA A 462 -3.36 6.03 -22.44
C ALA A 462 -3.97 7.21 -21.67
N LEU A 463 -3.89 8.42 -22.24
CA LEU A 463 -4.50 9.62 -21.67
C LEU A 463 -6.03 9.52 -21.59
N ASN A 464 -6.68 8.87 -22.56
CA ASN A 464 -8.13 8.63 -22.53
C ASN A 464 -8.51 7.74 -21.34
N THR A 465 -7.75 6.67 -21.06
CA THR A 465 -7.98 5.81 -19.88
C THR A 465 -7.78 6.58 -18.57
N LEU A 466 -6.73 7.39 -18.48
CA LEU A 466 -6.44 8.22 -17.31
C LEU A 466 -7.55 9.24 -17.05
N ALA A 467 -7.98 9.97 -18.08
CA ALA A 467 -9.07 10.94 -17.99
C ALA A 467 -10.41 10.28 -17.64
N TYR A 468 -10.70 9.11 -18.22
CA TYR A 468 -11.91 8.35 -17.91
C TYR A 468 -11.98 7.97 -16.44
N THR A 469 -10.93 7.36 -15.90
CA THR A 469 -10.91 6.93 -14.50
C THR A 469 -11.04 8.12 -13.54
N GLU A 470 -10.38 9.25 -13.83
CA GLU A 470 -10.54 10.48 -13.03
C GLU A 470 -12.00 10.99 -13.05
N ASN A 471 -12.64 10.99 -14.23
CA ASN A 471 -14.05 11.36 -14.36
C ASN A 471 -14.97 10.42 -13.59
N VAL A 472 -14.70 9.11 -13.57
CA VAL A 472 -15.46 8.14 -12.77
C VAL A 472 -15.32 8.44 -11.27
N LEU A 473 -14.10 8.72 -10.77
CA LEU A 473 -13.90 9.05 -9.37
C LEU A 473 -14.63 10.35 -8.98
N ASN A 474 -14.57 11.37 -9.84
CA ASN A 474 -15.30 12.62 -9.66
C ASN A 474 -16.82 12.42 -9.67
N TYR A 475 -17.34 11.64 -10.63
CA TYR A 475 -18.77 11.30 -10.73
C TYR A 475 -19.25 10.53 -9.49
N SER A 476 -18.49 9.51 -9.08
CA SER A 476 -18.74 8.72 -7.87
C SER A 476 -18.90 9.60 -6.63
N LYS A 477 -17.96 10.53 -6.43
CA LYS A 477 -17.97 11.43 -5.26
C LYS A 477 -19.04 12.52 -5.35
N GLN A 478 -19.12 13.22 -6.48
CA GLN A 478 -19.89 14.47 -6.60
C GLN A 478 -21.35 14.24 -6.98
N VAL A 479 -21.64 13.16 -7.72
CA VAL A 479 -22.99 12.88 -8.24
C VAL A 479 -23.65 11.75 -7.47
N CYS A 480 -22.96 10.61 -7.32
CA CYS A 480 -23.54 9.44 -6.64
C CYS A 480 -23.45 9.52 -5.11
N GLY A 481 -22.61 10.40 -4.56
CA GLY A 481 -22.38 10.47 -3.11
C GLY A 481 -21.63 9.24 -2.55
N VAL A 482 -20.82 8.59 -3.40
CA VAL A 482 -20.02 7.40 -3.09
C VAL A 482 -18.52 7.81 -3.15
N PRO A 483 -17.93 8.37 -2.08
CA PRO A 483 -16.64 9.05 -2.17
C PRO A 483 -15.41 8.11 -2.07
N TYR A 484 -15.60 6.79 -2.09
CA TYR A 484 -14.56 5.79 -1.82
C TYR A 484 -14.18 4.94 -3.03
N SER A 485 -14.63 5.34 -4.21
CA SER A 485 -14.11 4.78 -5.44
C SER A 485 -12.63 5.16 -5.57
N THR A 486 -11.82 4.21 -6.03
CA THR A 486 -10.37 4.34 -6.13
C THR A 486 -9.89 3.78 -7.47
N ARG A 487 -8.63 4.05 -7.81
CA ARG A 487 -7.97 3.48 -8.99
C ARG A 487 -6.54 3.09 -8.65
N GLY A 488 -6.09 1.97 -9.18
CA GLY A 488 -4.72 1.48 -9.07
C GLY A 488 -4.18 1.22 -10.47
N PHE A 489 -3.01 1.75 -10.79
CA PHE A 489 -2.40 1.55 -12.09
C PHE A 489 -0.89 1.45 -12.02
N THR A 490 -0.34 0.73 -12.99
CA THR A 490 1.10 0.55 -13.18
C THR A 490 1.44 0.64 -14.66
N ASN A 491 2.73 0.62 -14.98
CA ASN A 491 3.16 0.38 -16.36
C ASN A 491 2.93 -1.08 -16.74
N PHE A 492 2.72 -1.36 -18.03
CA PHE A 492 2.71 -2.72 -18.55
C PHE A 492 4.10 -3.36 -18.38
N GLY A 493 4.17 -4.37 -17.52
CA GLY A 493 5.31 -5.28 -17.40
C GLY A 493 5.13 -6.50 -18.29
N LEU A 494 6.14 -6.80 -19.12
CA LEU A 494 6.12 -8.01 -19.93
C LEU A 494 6.50 -9.22 -19.06
N VAL A 495 5.50 -9.95 -18.59
CA VAL A 495 5.72 -11.10 -17.70
C VAL A 495 6.03 -12.37 -18.51
N MET A 496 7.04 -13.12 -18.07
CA MET A 496 7.36 -14.44 -18.64
C MET A 496 6.16 -15.39 -18.53
N GLY A 497 5.94 -16.20 -19.57
CA GLY A 497 4.80 -17.12 -19.68
C GLY A 497 3.49 -16.47 -20.16
N SER A 498 3.42 -15.15 -20.31
CA SER A 498 2.26 -14.48 -20.91
C SER A 498 2.15 -14.75 -22.42
N ASP A 499 0.99 -14.52 -23.02
CA ASP A 499 0.80 -14.64 -24.48
C ASP A 499 1.66 -13.61 -25.24
N VAL A 500 1.84 -12.43 -24.66
CA VAL A 500 2.73 -11.40 -25.22
C VAL A 500 4.19 -11.88 -25.23
N TRP A 501 4.63 -12.54 -24.15
CA TRP A 501 5.99 -13.07 -24.06
C TRP A 501 6.22 -14.28 -24.99
N ASN A 502 5.24 -15.18 -25.09
CA ASN A 502 5.33 -16.36 -25.96
C ASN A 502 5.25 -16.02 -27.45
N HIS A 503 4.58 -14.91 -27.80
CA HIS A 503 4.33 -14.50 -29.19
C HIS A 503 4.65 -13.00 -29.41
N PRO A 504 5.89 -12.56 -29.16
CA PRO A 504 6.21 -11.14 -29.11
C PRO A 504 6.02 -10.42 -30.45
N ASP A 505 6.31 -11.10 -31.57
CA ASP A 505 6.10 -10.58 -32.93
C ASP A 505 4.63 -10.20 -33.20
N LYS A 506 3.68 -10.96 -32.64
CA LYS A 506 2.24 -10.70 -32.79
C LYS A 506 1.83 -9.36 -32.17
N TYR A 507 2.57 -8.92 -31.15
CA TYR A 507 2.31 -7.69 -30.41
C TYR A 507 3.27 -6.55 -30.82
N GLY A 508 4.15 -6.80 -31.80
CA GLY A 508 5.17 -5.83 -32.21
C GLY A 508 6.19 -5.54 -31.12
N VAL A 509 6.50 -6.56 -30.30
CA VAL A 509 7.44 -6.46 -29.18
C VAL A 509 8.73 -7.20 -29.51
N SER A 510 9.86 -6.63 -29.10
CA SER A 510 11.16 -7.31 -29.07
C SER A 510 11.58 -7.51 -27.62
N VAL A 511 11.67 -8.77 -27.18
CA VAL A 511 12.07 -9.11 -25.81
C VAL A 511 13.57 -8.88 -25.64
N MET A 512 13.95 -8.18 -24.58
CA MET A 512 15.36 -7.95 -24.25
C MET A 512 15.90 -9.11 -23.40
N PRO A 513 17.18 -9.47 -23.54
CA PRO A 513 17.81 -10.42 -22.63
C PRO A 513 17.76 -9.88 -21.20
N LYS A 514 17.45 -10.76 -20.25
CA LYS A 514 17.55 -10.40 -18.84
C LYS A 514 18.99 -10.13 -18.44
N SER A 515 19.16 -9.19 -17.52
CA SER A 515 20.39 -9.08 -16.75
C SER A 515 20.63 -10.36 -15.96
N GLN A 516 21.88 -10.80 -15.90
CA GLN A 516 22.28 -11.91 -15.01
C GLN A 516 22.06 -11.59 -13.52
N TYR A 517 21.84 -10.32 -13.20
CA TYR A 517 21.62 -9.83 -11.84
C TYR A 517 20.13 -9.75 -11.46
N GLU A 518 19.19 -10.07 -12.35
CA GLU A 518 17.73 -10.03 -12.11
C GLU A 518 17.10 -11.42 -12.39
N ASP A 519 17.78 -12.48 -11.97
CA ASP A 519 17.40 -13.87 -12.25
C ASP A 519 16.05 -14.25 -11.63
N LEU A 520 15.62 -13.57 -10.57
CA LEU A 520 14.35 -13.78 -9.87
C LEU A 520 13.25 -12.79 -10.27
N ARG A 521 13.46 -11.92 -11.27
CA ARG A 521 12.41 -11.03 -11.78
C ARG A 521 11.47 -11.79 -12.70
N LEU A 522 10.14 -11.74 -12.51
CA LEU A 522 9.21 -12.40 -13.46
C LEU A 522 8.97 -11.59 -14.73
N GLU A 523 9.24 -10.30 -14.69
CA GLU A 523 9.15 -9.40 -15.82
C GLU A 523 10.46 -9.35 -16.62
N VAL A 524 10.35 -9.15 -17.92
CA VAL A 524 11.46 -8.92 -18.83
C VAL A 524 11.33 -7.55 -19.46
N ASP A 525 12.47 -6.90 -19.67
CA ASP A 525 12.50 -5.67 -20.44
C ASP A 525 12.19 -5.96 -21.91
N TYR A 526 11.61 -4.98 -22.58
CA TYR A 526 11.18 -5.12 -23.96
C TYR A 526 11.21 -3.77 -24.69
N VAL A 527 11.28 -3.84 -26.01
CA VAL A 527 11.12 -2.70 -26.90
C VAL A 527 9.82 -2.87 -27.68
N SER A 528 8.94 -1.87 -27.61
CA SER A 528 7.76 -1.82 -28.47
C SER A 528 8.12 -1.19 -29.81
N GLY A 529 7.72 -1.82 -30.92
CA GLY A 529 7.95 -1.30 -32.27
C GLY A 529 7.05 -0.12 -32.65
N THR A 530 5.91 0.03 -31.98
CA THR A 530 4.95 1.13 -32.18
C THR A 530 4.22 1.47 -30.86
N GLY A 531 3.57 2.64 -30.80
CA GLY A 531 2.90 3.11 -29.58
C GLY A 531 3.88 3.76 -28.59
N LEU A 532 3.50 3.77 -27.31
CA LEU A 532 4.34 4.28 -26.22
C LEU A 532 5.58 3.42 -26.03
N THR A 533 6.73 4.07 -25.86
CA THR A 533 7.91 3.42 -25.30
C THR A 533 7.74 3.21 -23.79
N LEU A 534 8.52 2.28 -23.21
CA LEU A 534 8.49 2.04 -21.76
C LEU A 534 8.81 3.31 -20.95
N ASN A 535 9.73 4.14 -21.44
CA ASN A 535 10.10 5.40 -20.77
C ASN A 535 8.98 6.45 -20.85
N GLU A 536 8.26 6.53 -21.97
CA GLU A 536 7.11 7.42 -22.10
C GLU A 536 5.94 6.94 -21.23
N ALA A 537 5.68 5.63 -21.18
CA ALA A 537 4.69 5.03 -20.29
C ALA A 537 5.03 5.31 -18.82
N LYS A 538 6.29 5.06 -18.41
CA LYS A 538 6.80 5.39 -17.07
C LYS A 538 6.63 6.88 -16.76
N SER A 539 7.07 7.76 -17.66
CA SER A 539 6.95 9.20 -17.47
C SER A 539 5.49 9.64 -17.31
N LEU A 540 4.57 9.06 -18.10
CA LEU A 540 3.14 9.36 -18.00
C LEU A 540 2.54 8.84 -16.69
N SER A 541 2.87 7.61 -16.30
CA SER A 541 2.47 7.03 -15.03
C SER A 541 3.00 7.84 -13.86
N ASP A 542 4.27 8.23 -13.89
CA ASP A 542 4.91 9.04 -12.84
C ASP A 542 4.28 10.42 -12.77
N GLU A 543 4.03 11.10 -13.89
CA GLU A 543 3.32 12.39 -13.93
C GLU A 543 1.92 12.28 -13.29
N HIS A 544 1.17 11.22 -13.60
CA HIS A 544 -0.21 11.07 -13.11
C HIS A 544 -0.29 10.44 -11.71
N HIS A 545 0.70 9.66 -11.30
CA HIS A 545 0.90 9.27 -9.91
C HIS A 545 1.28 10.50 -9.11
N ILE A 546 2.19 11.33 -9.60
CA ILE A 546 2.53 12.61 -8.99
C ILE A 546 1.30 13.50 -8.95
N ASP A 547 0.48 13.65 -9.99
CA ASP A 547 -0.74 14.46 -9.90
C ASP A 547 -1.79 13.87 -8.95
N PHE A 548 -1.97 12.54 -8.95
CA PHE A 548 -2.85 11.84 -8.01
C PHE A 548 -2.38 12.00 -6.56
N TYR A 549 -1.08 11.82 -6.32
CA TYR A 549 -0.45 11.95 -5.02
C TYR A 549 -0.32 13.41 -4.63
N MET A 550 0.00 14.36 -5.52
CA MET A 550 0.09 15.81 -5.27
C MET A 550 -1.28 16.43 -5.07
N GLN A 551 -2.36 15.90 -5.65
CA GLN A 551 -3.72 16.26 -5.21
C GLN A 551 -3.98 15.84 -3.76
N GLU A 552 -3.23 14.88 -3.22
CA GLU A 552 -3.18 14.55 -1.78
C GLU A 552 -2.02 15.23 -1.01
N VAL A 553 -0.92 15.57 -1.70
CA VAL A 553 0.45 15.85 -1.19
C VAL A 553 0.95 17.26 -1.57
N ILE A 554 0.14 18.13 -2.18
CA ILE A 554 0.38 19.60 -2.09
C ILE A 554 0.38 20.06 -0.59
N ASN A 555 0.07 19.13 0.34
CA ASN A 555 0.46 19.07 1.74
C ASN A 555 1.76 18.25 2.04
N GLY A 556 2.87 18.49 1.33
CA GLY A 556 4.23 18.15 1.72
C GLY A 556 4.78 16.77 1.31
N SER A 557 5.94 16.77 0.65
CA SER A 557 6.90 15.68 0.82
C SER A 557 8.31 16.21 0.70
N ASP A 558 9.13 15.73 1.62
CA ASP A 558 10.54 15.42 1.46
C ASP A 558 10.75 14.16 2.36
N THR A 559 9.86 13.18 2.09
CA THR A 559 9.58 11.82 2.63
C THR A 559 9.60 11.54 4.15
N ILE A 560 8.42 11.70 4.76
CA ILE A 560 7.84 10.71 5.70
C ILE A 560 6.91 9.82 4.87
N ASP A 561 7.05 8.50 4.93
CA ASP A 561 6.28 7.61 4.05
C ASP A 561 4.88 7.31 4.59
N LEU A 562 3.88 8.01 4.07
CA LEU A 562 2.53 7.50 3.85
C LEU A 562 2.01 8.23 2.59
N PRO A 563 2.14 7.62 1.41
CA PRO A 563 0.96 6.94 0.89
C PRO A 563 1.29 5.67 0.09
N GLN A 564 0.47 4.65 0.32
CA GLN A 564 -0.10 3.88 -0.79
C GLN A 564 -1.55 3.67 -0.38
N ARG A 565 -2.48 4.56 -0.80
CA ARG A 565 -3.92 4.25 -0.76
C ARG A 565 -4.14 2.92 -1.52
N LEU A 566 -4.54 1.80 -0.94
CA LEU A 566 -4.24 1.12 0.32
C LEU A 566 -4.99 -0.22 0.19
N HIS A 567 -4.33 -1.34 0.50
CA HIS A 567 -5.08 -2.56 0.87
C HIS A 567 -5.90 -2.31 2.16
N ILE A 568 -5.54 -1.29 2.98
CA ILE A 568 -6.36 -0.76 4.09
C ILE A 568 -7.57 0.07 3.60
N SER A 569 -7.52 0.87 2.52
CA SER A 569 -8.56 1.86 2.16
C SER A 569 -9.73 1.17 1.49
N GLU A 570 -9.40 0.17 0.68
CA GLU A 570 -10.39 -0.69 0.05
C GLU A 570 -11.31 -1.31 1.10
N VAL A 571 -10.72 -1.73 2.22
CA VAL A 571 -11.43 -2.36 3.33
C VAL A 571 -11.99 -1.35 4.33
N THR A 572 -11.29 -0.25 4.58
CA THR A 572 -11.70 0.83 5.50
C THR A 572 -13.10 1.31 5.18
N TRP A 573 -13.39 1.55 3.91
CA TRP A 573 -14.71 2.04 3.54
C TRP A 573 -15.81 1.00 3.75
N ILE A 574 -15.51 -0.28 3.55
CA ILE A 574 -16.43 -1.37 3.88
C ILE A 574 -16.81 -1.24 5.36
N LEU A 575 -15.81 -1.12 6.24
CA LEU A 575 -16.01 -0.97 7.68
C LEU A 575 -16.75 0.32 8.04
N ASP A 576 -16.39 1.44 7.43
CA ASP A 576 -17.08 2.72 7.67
C ASP A 576 -18.55 2.67 7.27
N SER A 577 -18.86 1.99 6.17
CA SER A 577 -20.24 1.78 5.71
C SER A 577 -21.03 0.89 6.66
N ILE A 578 -20.39 -0.12 7.25
CA ILE A 578 -21.01 -1.00 8.24
C ILE A 578 -21.41 -0.23 9.50
N HIS A 579 -20.53 0.65 9.98
CA HIS A 579 -20.78 1.45 11.18
C HIS A 579 -21.50 2.76 10.90
N ALA A 580 -21.95 2.96 9.66
CA ALA A 580 -22.59 4.19 9.19
C ALA A 580 -21.81 5.43 9.65
N VAL A 581 -20.48 5.37 9.51
CA VAL A 581 -19.58 6.46 9.88
C VAL A 581 -20.00 7.65 9.05
N ARG A 582 -20.73 8.55 9.71
CA ARG A 582 -20.92 9.89 9.24
C ARG A 582 -19.61 10.58 9.50
N TYR A 583 -18.71 10.41 8.55
CA TYR A 583 -18.10 11.57 7.95
C TYR A 583 -19.21 12.66 7.95
N LYS A 584 -19.03 13.79 8.67
CA LYS A 584 -20.06 14.83 8.99
C LYS A 584 -19.71 16.32 8.63
N GLY A 585 -20.24 16.90 7.52
CA GLY A 585 -19.62 17.74 6.46
C GLY A 585 -19.54 17.18 4.99
N HIS A 586 -20.63 16.79 4.33
CA HIS A 586 -20.56 16.84 2.87
C HIS A 586 -20.05 18.27 2.50
N LEU A 587 -19.31 18.48 1.41
CA LEU A 587 -18.90 19.82 0.93
C LEU A 587 -20.16 20.61 0.46
N THR A 588 -21.26 20.48 1.18
CA THR A 588 -22.61 20.95 0.92
C THR A 588 -23.06 21.81 2.09
N LYS A 589 -22.42 22.97 2.21
CA LYS A 589 -23.03 24.30 2.32
C LYS A 589 -21.92 25.27 2.68
N VAL A 590 -21.36 25.91 1.66
CA VAL A 590 -20.64 27.16 1.84
C VAL A 590 -21.65 28.17 2.38
N LYS A 591 -21.58 28.47 3.67
CA LYS A 591 -22.08 29.73 4.19
C LYS A 591 -20.83 30.59 4.53
N ARG A 592 -20.96 31.80 5.04
CA ARG A 592 -20.17 33.03 4.73
C ARG A 592 -18.61 33.01 4.81
N ARG A 593 -18.02 34.00 4.10
CA ARG A 593 -16.58 34.27 3.85
C ARG A 593 -15.83 34.85 5.07
N LEU A 594 -14.52 34.58 5.20
CA LEU A 594 -13.54 35.31 6.04
C LEU A 594 -13.29 36.76 5.59
N THR A 595 -13.82 37.19 4.44
CA THR A 595 -13.63 38.55 3.91
C THR A 595 -14.53 39.61 4.61
N SER A 596 -15.04 39.32 5.80
CA SER A 596 -15.90 40.24 6.57
C SER A 596 -15.76 40.04 8.09
N LEU A 597 -14.52 39.96 8.56
CA LEU A 597 -14.20 39.92 9.99
C LEU A 597 -14.51 41.28 10.62
N ASN A 598 -15.36 41.29 11.64
CA ASN A 598 -15.79 42.48 12.36
C ASN A 598 -14.79 42.79 13.50
N PRO A 599 -14.52 44.06 13.84
CA PRO A 599 -13.73 44.44 15.01
C PRO A 599 -14.01 43.76 16.37
N ALA A 600 -15.16 43.09 16.52
CA ALA A 600 -15.55 42.35 17.73
C ALA A 600 -15.11 40.87 17.75
N ASP A 601 -14.53 40.39 16.64
CA ASP A 601 -14.13 39.00 16.47
C ASP A 601 -12.80 38.72 17.19
N ARG A 602 -12.66 37.54 17.78
CA ARG A 602 -11.54 37.10 18.62
C ARG A 602 -11.05 35.72 18.18
N ILE A 603 -9.73 35.53 18.23
CA ILE A 603 -9.06 34.23 18.10
C ILE A 603 -8.28 33.93 19.37
N TRP A 604 -8.19 32.65 19.76
CA TRP A 604 -7.42 32.23 20.94
C TRP A 604 -6.72 30.88 20.69
N LEU A 605 -5.66 30.60 21.45
CA LEU A 605 -5.00 29.29 21.44
C LEU A 605 -5.93 28.24 22.00
N ASP A 606 -5.96 27.07 21.36
CA ASP A 606 -6.62 25.93 21.95
C ASP A 606 -5.98 25.57 23.30
N SER A 607 -6.83 25.22 24.28
CA SER A 607 -6.39 24.95 25.66
C SER A 607 -5.42 23.76 25.77
N LYS A 608 -5.36 22.90 24.75
CA LYS A 608 -4.47 21.74 24.64
C LYS A 608 -3.24 22.03 23.78
N THR A 609 -3.14 23.24 23.21
CA THR A 609 -2.01 23.68 22.39
C THR A 609 -0.97 24.39 23.24
N SER A 610 0.26 23.87 23.22
CA SER A 610 1.44 24.52 23.77
C SER A 610 2.21 25.21 22.64
N VAL A 611 2.75 26.39 22.89
CA VAL A 611 3.63 27.08 21.93
C VAL A 611 5.04 27.20 22.50
N VAL A 612 6.04 26.85 21.70
CA VAL A 612 7.45 26.97 22.03
C VAL A 612 8.12 27.87 21.02
N LEU A 613 8.80 28.92 21.51
CA LEU A 613 9.52 29.87 20.68
C LEU A 613 10.97 29.43 20.50
N VAL A 614 11.39 29.25 19.25
CA VAL A 614 12.76 28.88 18.91
C VAL A 614 13.14 29.57 17.61
N GLU A 615 14.05 30.54 17.65
CA GLU A 615 14.39 31.37 16.48
C GLU A 615 14.83 30.53 15.26
N PRO A 616 14.31 30.81 14.05
CA PRO A 616 13.45 31.94 13.68
C PRO A 616 11.95 31.61 13.70
N PHE A 617 11.50 30.60 14.45
CA PHE A 617 10.17 30.00 14.38
C PHE A 617 9.42 29.92 15.73
N ALA A 618 8.12 29.69 15.67
CA ALA A 618 7.30 29.32 16.83
C ALA A 618 6.57 28.01 16.52
N TYR A 619 6.67 27.04 17.42
CA TYR A 619 6.13 25.69 17.26
C TYR A 619 4.90 25.52 18.13
N PHE A 620 3.80 25.14 17.51
CA PHE A 620 2.53 24.82 18.12
C PHE A 620 2.44 23.31 18.22
N TYR A 621 2.18 22.80 19.41
CA TYR A 621 1.95 21.38 19.64
C TYR A 621 0.63 21.21 20.36
N ASN A 622 -0.32 20.51 19.75
CA ASN A 622 -1.57 20.16 20.39
C ASN A 622 -1.49 18.77 21.00
N SER A 623 -1.64 18.71 22.32
CA SER A 623 -1.55 17.48 23.11
C SER A 623 -2.74 16.54 22.96
N GLU A 624 -3.86 17.00 22.41
CA GLU A 624 -5.05 16.18 22.12
C GLU A 624 -4.96 15.49 20.76
N TYR A 625 -4.47 16.19 19.73
CA TYR A 625 -4.40 15.68 18.34
C TYR A 625 -3.01 15.23 17.90
N HIS A 626 -1.98 15.47 18.73
CA HIS A 626 -0.56 15.29 18.42
C HIS A 626 -0.09 15.98 17.12
N HIS A 627 -0.73 17.08 16.75
CA HIS A 627 -0.30 17.93 15.65
C HIS A 627 0.85 18.83 16.08
N VAL A 628 1.89 18.92 15.23
CA VAL A 628 3.00 19.88 15.38
C VAL A 628 2.98 20.80 14.16
N TYR A 629 2.95 22.11 14.40
CA TYR A 629 2.94 23.13 13.33
C TYR A 629 3.90 24.25 13.66
N ALA A 630 4.60 24.79 12.66
CA ALA A 630 5.54 25.88 12.88
C ALA A 630 5.25 27.09 12.00
N VAL A 631 5.28 28.29 12.60
CA VAL A 631 5.15 29.58 11.91
C VAL A 631 6.41 30.41 12.12
N SER A 632 6.68 31.42 11.27
CA SER A 632 7.81 32.32 11.54
C SER A 632 7.61 33.01 12.88
N GLN A 633 8.67 33.24 13.65
CA GLN A 633 8.56 33.92 14.94
C GLN A 633 8.04 35.34 14.76
N LEU A 634 8.31 35.97 13.61
CA LEU A 634 7.70 37.24 13.23
C LEU A 634 6.17 37.10 13.09
N VAL A 635 5.69 36.08 12.38
CA VAL A 635 4.25 35.76 12.28
C VAL A 635 3.67 35.41 13.64
N TYR A 636 4.38 34.63 14.46
CA TYR A 636 3.94 34.33 15.82
C TYR A 636 3.85 35.58 16.68
N LEU A 637 4.81 36.51 16.63
CA LEU A 637 4.75 37.73 17.42
C LEU A 637 3.58 38.62 16.99
N LYS A 638 3.25 38.63 15.70
CA LYS A 638 2.04 39.29 15.19
C LYS A 638 0.77 38.58 15.67
N LEU A 639 0.76 37.25 15.65
CA LEU A 639 -0.32 36.42 16.17
C LEU A 639 -0.48 36.54 17.70
N ALA A 640 0.61 36.56 18.45
CA ALA A 640 0.64 36.68 19.90
C ALA A 640 0.02 38.02 20.34
N ARG A 641 0.25 39.10 19.58
CA ARG A 641 -0.45 40.38 19.77
C ARG A 641 -1.96 40.32 19.48
N LEU A 642 -2.42 39.39 18.64
CA LEU A 642 -3.84 39.13 18.43
C LEU A 642 -4.42 38.24 19.54
N LEU A 643 -3.61 37.35 20.11
CA LEU A 643 -3.98 36.45 21.21
C LEU A 643 -3.98 37.17 22.57
N GLU A 644 -3.14 38.20 22.73
CA GLU A 644 -3.05 39.04 23.90
C GLU A 644 -3.98 40.26 23.79
N ALA A 645 -5.04 40.27 24.60
CA ALA A 645 -5.84 41.44 24.99
C ALA A 645 -6.49 42.29 23.86
N ASP A 646 -7.78 42.06 23.60
CA ASP A 646 -8.74 43.03 23.01
C ASP A 646 -8.32 43.75 21.71
N CYS A 647 -7.31 43.25 20.98
CA CYS A 647 -6.90 43.80 19.70
C CYS A 647 -7.86 43.38 18.58
N SER A 648 -8.43 44.37 17.89
CA SER A 648 -9.32 44.17 16.74
C SER A 648 -8.63 43.40 15.61
N ILE A 649 -9.21 42.27 15.19
CA ILE A 649 -8.80 41.48 14.02
C ILE A 649 -8.77 42.34 12.73
N SER A 650 -9.60 43.39 12.66
CA SER A 650 -9.75 44.23 11.46
C SER A 650 -8.51 45.06 11.12
N LEU A 651 -7.66 45.37 12.09
CA LEU A 651 -6.53 46.29 11.91
C LEU A 651 -5.33 45.67 11.20
N ILE A 652 -5.22 44.33 11.22
CA ILE A 652 -4.07 43.61 10.62
C ILE A 652 -4.44 42.99 9.26
N LEU A 653 -5.71 42.60 9.06
CA LEU A 653 -6.17 42.01 7.80
C LEU A 653 -6.43 43.04 6.70
N ASP A 654 -6.85 44.26 7.04
CA ASP A 654 -6.96 45.38 6.07
C ASP A 654 -5.59 45.88 5.58
N GLN A 655 -4.49 45.55 6.27
CA GLN A 655 -3.13 45.91 5.85
C GLN A 655 -2.50 44.91 4.87
N GLY A 656 -3.20 43.82 4.53
CA GLY A 656 -2.74 42.85 3.53
C GLY A 656 -1.57 41.96 4.00
N ASP A 657 -1.45 41.67 5.29
CA ASP A 657 -0.44 40.74 5.82
C ASP A 657 -0.82 39.29 5.50
N LEU A 658 -0.50 38.89 4.27
CA LEU A 658 -0.81 37.58 3.68
C LEU A 658 -0.20 36.43 4.47
N GLU A 659 0.99 36.61 5.06
CA GLU A 659 1.71 35.56 5.79
C GLU A 659 1.01 35.25 7.13
N LEU A 660 0.60 36.29 7.87
CA LEU A 660 -0.14 36.12 9.12
C LEU A 660 -1.54 35.55 8.89
N THR A 661 -2.24 36.04 7.85
CA THR A 661 -3.58 35.55 7.50
C THR A 661 -3.55 34.06 7.22
N ARG A 662 -2.60 33.63 6.38
CA ARG A 662 -2.39 32.23 6.03
C ARG A 662 -2.04 31.39 7.26
N ALA A 663 -1.16 31.87 8.12
CA ALA A 663 -0.81 31.16 9.36
C ALA A 663 -2.01 31.01 10.31
N ILE A 664 -2.89 32.01 10.42
CA ILE A 664 -4.13 31.90 11.21
C ILE A 664 -5.06 30.86 10.58
N GLU A 665 -5.24 30.87 9.26
CA GLU A 665 -6.06 29.87 8.55
C GLU A 665 -5.53 28.45 8.75
N GLU A 666 -4.21 28.25 8.64
CA GLU A 666 -3.55 26.95 8.86
C GLU A 666 -3.65 26.51 10.34
N LEU A 667 -3.42 27.42 11.29
CA LEU A 667 -3.54 27.09 12.71
C LEU A 667 -4.99 26.81 13.14
N LEU A 668 -5.99 27.50 12.58
CA LEU A 668 -7.40 27.16 12.74
C LEU A 668 -7.71 25.81 12.07
N HIS A 669 -7.09 25.53 10.93
CA HIS A 669 -7.25 24.27 10.20
C HIS A 669 -6.83 23.06 11.04
N TYR A 670 -5.65 23.13 11.65
CA TYR A 670 -5.10 22.03 12.45
C TYR A 670 -5.64 21.95 13.89
N GLY A 671 -6.63 22.79 14.24
CA GLY A 671 -7.22 22.83 15.59
C GLY A 671 -6.28 23.40 16.64
N LEU A 672 -5.32 24.23 16.23
CA LEU A 672 -4.31 24.84 17.10
C LEU A 672 -4.78 26.22 17.64
N LEU A 673 -5.67 26.88 16.91
CA LEU A 673 -6.41 28.09 17.29
C LEU A 673 -7.92 27.85 17.30
N ASN A 674 -8.65 28.70 18.01
CA ASN A 674 -10.11 28.78 18.05
C ASN A 674 -10.59 30.22 17.76
N THR A 675 -11.87 30.42 17.43
CA THR A 675 -12.46 31.74 17.15
C THR A 675 -13.93 31.86 17.58
N ASN A 676 -14.40 33.09 17.87
CA ASN A 676 -15.78 33.38 18.34
C ASN A 676 -16.74 33.78 17.20
N ILE A 677 -16.24 33.79 15.97
CA ILE A 677 -17.01 34.09 14.77
C ILE A 677 -17.83 32.85 14.47
N ASP A 678 -19.07 33.06 14.05
CA ASP A 678 -19.83 32.05 13.33
C ASP A 678 -19.20 31.92 11.92
N ALA A 679 -17.93 31.51 11.89
CA ALA A 679 -17.21 31.18 10.69
C ALA A 679 -17.91 29.94 10.16
N ASP A 680 -18.66 30.11 9.08
CA ASP A 680 -19.11 28.99 8.30
C ASP A 680 -17.87 28.42 7.60
N TYR A 681 -17.13 27.60 8.33
CA TYR A 681 -16.18 26.69 7.75
C TYR A 681 -16.91 25.86 6.70
N VAL A 682 -16.29 25.61 5.55
CA VAL A 682 -16.55 24.29 4.96
C VAL A 682 -15.83 23.30 5.85
N MET A 683 -16.51 22.91 6.91
CA MET A 683 -16.34 21.57 7.42
C MET A 683 -16.88 20.67 6.32
N HIS A 684 -15.96 20.12 5.50
CA HIS A 684 -16.25 18.79 5.02
C HIS A 684 -16.31 17.89 6.24
N ASP A 685 -16.75 16.67 5.99
CA ASP A 685 -17.27 15.74 6.94
C ASP A 685 -16.14 15.30 7.90
N ASN A 686 -14.94 15.66 7.44
CA ASN A 686 -13.60 15.16 7.61
C ASN A 686 -12.58 16.32 7.51
N GLY A 687 -12.99 17.60 7.55
CA GLY A 687 -12.08 18.74 7.39
C GLY A 687 -11.85 19.24 5.95
N PHE A 688 -12.05 20.56 5.81
CA PHE A 688 -11.54 21.58 4.87
C PHE A 688 -11.59 21.45 3.32
N GLN A 689 -12.21 22.47 2.70
CA GLN A 689 -11.65 23.26 1.57
C GLN A 689 -12.26 24.68 1.52
N LEU A 690 -11.48 25.69 1.11
CA LEU A 690 -12.01 26.96 0.59
C LEU A 690 -11.32 27.34 -0.74
N VAL A 691 -12.13 27.55 -1.79
CA VAL A 691 -11.76 28.14 -3.10
C VAL A 691 -12.99 28.96 -3.57
N LYS A 692 -13.00 30.17 -4.15
CA LYS A 692 -12.19 31.42 -4.27
C LYS A 692 -13.12 32.43 -4.98
N SER A 693 -12.89 33.75 -4.90
CA SER A 693 -13.29 34.73 -5.97
C SER A 693 -12.89 36.17 -5.58
N SER A 694 -11.65 36.60 -5.84
CA SER A 694 -11.30 37.35 -7.07
C SER A 694 -9.88 37.08 -7.60
N PHE A 695 -9.10 36.21 -6.95
CA PHE A 695 -7.66 36.03 -7.20
C PHE A 695 -7.29 35.11 -8.39
N VAL A 696 -8.24 34.40 -9.02
CA VAL A 696 -7.93 33.39 -10.05
C VAL A 696 -8.11 33.87 -11.50
N LYS A 697 -8.64 35.08 -11.73
CA LYS A 697 -8.78 35.56 -13.12
C LYS A 697 -7.51 36.22 -13.69
N GLU A 698 -6.56 36.66 -12.87
CA GLU A 698 -5.32 37.31 -13.36
C GLU A 698 -4.02 36.51 -13.12
N VAL A 699 -3.99 35.59 -12.15
CA VAL A 699 -2.74 34.94 -11.70
C VAL A 699 -2.38 33.67 -12.50
N GLY A 700 -3.27 33.19 -13.37
CA GLY A 700 -3.06 31.98 -14.17
C GLY A 700 -1.99 32.07 -15.28
N ARG A 701 -1.12 33.10 -15.28
CA ARG A 701 -0.12 33.32 -16.33
C ARG A 701 1.26 33.80 -15.84
N SER A 702 1.56 33.82 -14.53
CA SER A 702 2.84 34.36 -14.02
C SER A 702 3.56 33.51 -12.95
N LYS A 703 4.89 33.68 -12.88
CA LYS A 703 5.86 33.00 -11.98
C LYS A 703 5.50 33.09 -10.48
N GLU A 704 4.83 34.16 -10.04
CA GLU A 704 4.42 34.34 -8.64
C GLU A 704 3.25 33.43 -8.21
N GLY A 705 2.37 33.01 -9.13
CA GLY A 705 1.33 32.01 -8.84
C GLY A 705 1.90 30.62 -8.55
N LEU A 706 3.05 30.31 -9.15
CA LEU A 706 3.81 29.08 -8.90
C LEU A 706 4.52 29.11 -7.53
N ARG A 707 4.96 30.29 -7.07
CA ARG A 707 5.61 30.48 -5.76
C ARG A 707 4.67 30.27 -4.57
N VAL A 708 3.38 30.60 -4.68
CA VAL A 708 2.40 30.32 -3.62
C VAL A 708 2.13 28.82 -3.50
N LEU A 709 2.04 28.11 -4.64
CA LEU A 709 1.97 26.64 -4.70
C LEU A 709 3.24 25.98 -4.12
N LEU A 710 4.43 26.52 -4.42
CA LEU A 710 5.71 26.06 -3.88
C LEU A 710 5.86 26.35 -2.38
N SER A 711 5.39 27.49 -1.84
CA SER A 711 5.37 27.76 -0.40
C SER A 711 4.32 26.97 0.39
N CYS A 712 3.29 26.39 -0.26
CA CYS A 712 2.41 25.40 0.38
C CYS A 712 3.05 24.02 0.43
N ALA A 713 3.83 23.68 -0.61
CA ALA A 713 4.52 22.39 -0.71
C ALA A 713 5.81 22.27 0.14
N THR A 714 6.36 23.37 0.70
CA THR A 714 7.71 23.36 1.32
C THR A 714 7.82 23.93 2.74
N HIS A 715 6.72 24.23 3.45
CA HIS A 715 6.82 24.75 4.82
C HIS A 715 5.89 24.07 5.85
N ARG A 716 6.52 23.20 6.66
CA ARG A 716 6.36 23.04 8.11
C ARG A 716 5.19 22.21 8.67
N MET A 717 4.77 21.23 7.89
CA MET A 717 4.65 19.88 8.43
C MET A 717 6.03 19.21 8.34
N CYS A 718 6.32 18.18 9.14
CA CYS A 718 7.57 17.45 9.03
C CYS A 718 7.77 16.89 7.61
N ALA A 719 8.60 17.58 6.84
CA ALA A 719 9.16 17.18 5.56
C ALA A 719 10.53 17.88 5.48
N VAL A 720 11.59 17.11 5.72
CA VAL A 720 13.00 17.52 5.60
C VAL A 720 13.71 16.37 4.87
N ASN A 721 14.29 16.61 3.69
CA ASN A 721 15.04 15.59 2.93
C ASN A 721 16.44 16.07 2.50
N ASP A 722 17.13 15.14 1.86
CA ASP A 722 18.47 15.28 1.29
C ASP A 722 18.57 16.37 0.22
N PHE A 723 17.49 16.69 -0.51
CA PHE A 723 17.48 17.81 -1.47
C PHE A 723 17.55 19.17 -0.76
N SER A 724 16.84 19.31 0.36
CA SER A 724 16.90 20.48 1.23
C SER A 724 18.30 20.66 1.84
N PHE A 725 19.01 19.57 2.16
CA PHE A 725 20.39 19.61 2.67
C PHE A 725 21.46 19.85 1.59
N ALA A 726 21.31 19.28 0.39
CA ALA A 726 22.21 19.52 -0.74
C ALA A 726 22.17 20.99 -1.17
N LEU A 727 20.97 21.60 -1.20
CA LEU A 727 20.80 23.03 -1.41
C LEU A 727 21.51 23.86 -0.34
N LEU A 728 21.40 23.48 0.94
CA LEU A 728 22.08 24.18 2.04
C LEU A 728 23.61 24.17 1.93
N SER A 729 24.21 23.08 1.43
CA SER A 729 25.67 22.98 1.24
C SER A 729 26.23 23.90 0.14
N LEU A 730 25.39 24.32 -0.81
CA LEU A 730 25.76 25.23 -1.90
C LEU A 730 25.95 26.69 -1.43
N PHE A 731 25.51 27.03 -0.21
CA PHE A 731 25.48 28.40 0.30
C PHE A 731 26.65 28.77 1.22
N GLU A 732 27.66 27.91 1.39
CA GLU A 732 28.83 28.27 2.20
C GLU A 732 29.84 29.20 1.47
N LYS A 733 29.80 29.30 0.12
CA LYS A 733 30.68 30.17 -0.68
C LYS A 733 30.03 30.65 -2.00
N PRO A 734 30.51 31.76 -2.62
CA PRO A 734 30.05 32.22 -3.93
C PRO A 734 30.21 31.15 -5.01
N ILE A 735 29.13 30.78 -5.69
CA ILE A 735 29.14 29.76 -6.74
C ILE A 735 28.80 30.36 -8.12
N THR A 736 29.42 29.85 -9.19
CA THR A 736 29.14 30.24 -10.57
C THR A 736 28.10 29.34 -11.22
N LYS A 737 27.44 29.86 -12.27
CA LYS A 737 26.42 29.11 -13.05
C LYS A 737 26.91 27.74 -13.54
N ASN A 738 28.16 27.65 -13.99
CA ASN A 738 28.72 26.40 -14.48
C ASN A 738 28.98 25.40 -13.35
N GLU A 739 29.39 25.87 -12.17
CA GLU A 739 29.58 25.01 -10.98
C GLU A 739 28.25 24.45 -10.46
N VAL A 740 27.15 25.23 -10.50
CA VAL A 740 25.80 24.75 -10.16
C VAL A 740 25.35 23.67 -11.15
N CYS A 741 25.55 23.89 -12.45
CA CYS A 741 25.23 22.89 -13.48
C CYS A 741 26.06 21.61 -13.32
N ASP A 742 27.35 21.73 -13.00
CA ASP A 742 28.26 20.59 -12.82
C ASP A 742 27.93 19.78 -11.56
N ILE A 743 27.51 20.42 -10.46
CA ILE A 743 27.05 19.75 -9.24
C ILE A 743 25.73 19.00 -9.47
N LEU A 744 24.76 19.65 -10.10
CA LEU A 744 23.47 19.00 -10.43
C LEU A 744 23.67 17.78 -11.34
N LYS A 745 24.63 17.84 -12.27
CA LYS A 745 25.03 16.69 -13.10
C LYS A 745 25.76 15.60 -12.29
N LYS A 746 26.55 15.96 -11.27
CA LYS A 746 27.31 15.03 -10.42
C LYS A 746 26.43 14.26 -9.42
N GLU A 747 25.34 14.89 -8.97
CA GLU A 747 24.31 14.31 -8.08
C GLU A 747 23.23 13.52 -8.85
N GLY A 748 23.45 13.22 -10.13
CA GLY A 748 22.65 12.24 -10.88
C GLY A 748 21.36 12.76 -11.54
N LEU A 749 21.13 14.08 -11.60
CA LEU A 749 19.97 14.64 -12.32
C LEU A 749 20.09 14.41 -13.84
N SER A 750 19.20 13.59 -14.39
CA SER A 750 19.10 13.33 -15.82
C SER A 750 18.26 14.40 -16.54
N ALA A 751 18.83 15.58 -16.79
CA ALA A 751 18.20 16.63 -17.59
C ALA A 751 19.13 17.10 -18.72
N SER A 752 18.55 17.53 -19.84
CA SER A 752 19.34 18.03 -20.98
C SER A 752 20.06 19.33 -20.62
N GLU A 753 21.23 19.58 -21.23
CA GLU A 753 22.07 20.75 -20.93
C GLU A 753 21.35 22.09 -21.17
N GLU A 754 20.39 22.11 -22.10
CA GLU A 754 19.55 23.28 -22.34
C GLU A 754 18.51 23.50 -21.22
N GLN A 755 17.94 22.43 -20.66
CA GLN A 755 16.98 22.50 -19.55
C GLN A 755 17.68 22.89 -18.24
N LEU A 756 18.86 22.33 -17.98
CA LEU A 756 19.70 22.68 -16.83
C LEU A 756 20.14 24.15 -16.88
N ASN A 757 20.62 24.60 -18.04
CA ASN A 757 21.01 26.00 -18.21
C ASN A 757 19.83 26.96 -18.10
N LYS A 758 18.64 26.58 -18.60
CA LYS A 758 17.41 27.37 -18.40
C LYS A 758 16.98 27.41 -16.95
N LEU A 759 17.11 26.32 -16.20
CA LEU A 759 16.82 26.28 -14.76
C LEU A 759 17.75 27.21 -13.99
N VAL A 760 19.07 27.06 -14.20
CA VAL A 760 20.07 27.89 -13.50
C VAL A 760 20.00 29.36 -13.94
N ASP A 761 19.76 29.66 -15.21
CA ASP A 761 19.50 31.05 -15.66
C ASP A 761 18.24 31.63 -15.05
N ASN A 762 17.19 30.83 -14.88
CA ASN A 762 15.96 31.29 -14.24
C ASN A 762 16.14 31.54 -12.75
N CYS A 763 17.00 30.77 -12.07
CA CYS A 763 17.36 30.97 -10.68
C CYS A 763 18.27 32.20 -10.49
N MET A 764 19.27 32.39 -11.36
CA MET A 764 20.17 33.55 -11.36
C MET A 764 19.44 34.85 -11.73
N LYS A 765 18.59 34.85 -12.77
CA LYS A 765 17.84 36.05 -13.23
C LYS A 765 16.72 36.48 -12.29
N ALA A 766 16.24 35.58 -11.44
CA ALA A 766 15.24 35.90 -10.43
C ALA A 766 15.87 36.37 -9.10
N ASP A 767 17.19 36.62 -9.10
CA ASP A 767 18.02 36.92 -7.91
C ASP A 767 17.84 35.92 -6.76
N ILE A 768 17.31 34.72 -7.02
CA ILE A 768 17.03 33.69 -6.02
C ILE A 768 18.34 33.27 -5.32
N LEU A 769 19.46 33.28 -6.04
CA LEU A 769 20.78 32.95 -5.49
C LEU A 769 21.45 34.13 -4.76
N GLN A 770 20.98 35.38 -4.92
CA GLN A 770 21.45 36.53 -4.13
C GLN A 770 20.55 36.84 -2.93
N LEU A 771 19.26 36.51 -2.98
CA LEU A 771 18.30 36.64 -1.87
C LEU A 771 18.50 35.60 -0.75
N ILE A 772 19.39 34.62 -0.97
CA ILE A 772 19.76 33.56 -0.02
C ILE A 772 21.21 33.73 0.48
N ARG A 773 21.99 34.71 -0.05
CA ARG A 773 23.18 35.24 0.64
C ARG A 773 22.75 36.14 1.78
#